data_AF-A0A3D3TAX9-F1
#
_entry.id   AF-A0A3D3TAX9-F1
#
_cell.length_a   1.000
_cell.length_b   1.000
_cell.length_c   1.000
_cell.angle_alpha   90.00
_cell.angle_beta   90.00
_cell.angle_gamma   90.00
#
_symmetry.space_group_name_H-M   'P 1'
#
loop_
_entity.id
_entity.type
_entity.pdbx_description
1 polymer ?
#
loop_
_entity_poly.entity_id
_entity_poly.type
_entity_poly.pdbx_seq_one_letter_code
_entity_poly.pdbx_strand_id
1 'polypeptide(L)'
;MNEIRRLPSAKYLLVLESKDDKGRDVTSRNYFVLYSEDDKNPPIETNEWVINKQTSFGPSKDAEIIFGVSAPEATILYDILKGNKLLSREQFTLSNANKKLVIPYKEEYEDMITVALTYVVDEKAYTKQIVLNKENPDTELKIKFEVFRDKLRPGQQEEWRISIKDNQDKPVLAELLASMYDSSLDKLRPVTPWSIRRFVQPYVHPSLFSSNSFNRLYNTWTAPFNSKNIPSYKWDMLKWFGFNMSSNYMLYGATGGVRVRGVASMSKQSAPVMMKDKRVVQESASADQAQFTVSVMELSEHSVEIADDAMESGGGQAPQIRSNFNETAFFYPQLKTNENGETIISFTVPESNTTWKFRALAYDKELNSGTLEAITVSRKELMVTPNLPRFIRHGDKTSISTKISNLSDHALGGKVRIEFFDPLTDQIKDIRIADQYQDFNLEKDASSSATWMFDVPSDIEMLGVRIIAESASFSDGEQHVLSVLPNRMLVTESMTMNVNGPQTKDFVFDKLANNKSNSLSNYRLTLEYTGNPAWYAVQALPTLSNPTNENAVNWFASYYVNTLGSAITQQYPKVTNMIKAWKQQGGDKETLISKLQKNEELKAILLEETPWVLDAKDETEQMNRLSILFNLNNTKMQTDQAIQKLKELQNAEGGWSWYKGMYSNRSVTQYILYGFHQLIELGAVQYPSEVKEMQMSALRYLDTKIKEDFANLKKQNKDWQKITSISTNQLEYMYVRSFYRDIPIDQQAREAERFYTSVVEKNWTNLNLYERSLLVVLSQKNGNKQLSAQIMQSIREHATINEEMGMFWANNTNRVFMGQSAVAVHTFIMDAFKETNAPANEMDMMKQWLLKQKQTQVWESTHATIDAIYALLNTGSDWLANSGESKITVGKQTVEPENKELGTGYFKESWSANEIKPEMGKVRIEKTDNGPAWGALYWQYYEDLDKITGQSGELNVNKKIFVEKSTATGKTLVEVTESNPLAVGDKAVIRLTVRVDRDMEFVQLKDMRASCFEPIETISGLKWQNATYYYQSTKDASTNFFFDNLRKGTYVFEYPVYVNRTGEYSNGITTIQCMYAPEFVSHTAGIKVVVK
;
A
#
# COMPACT_ATOMS: atom_id res chain seq x y z
N MET A 1 26.77 -39.81 20.22
CA MET A 1 27.98 -39.18 19.61
C MET A 1 29.13 -40.15 19.33
N ASN A 2 29.38 -41.17 20.16
CA ASN A 2 30.55 -42.05 19.97
C ASN A 2 30.53 -42.92 18.69
N GLU A 3 29.35 -43.24 18.14
CA GLU A 3 29.25 -43.99 16.87
C GLU A 3 29.53 -43.13 15.63
N ILE A 4 29.13 -41.86 15.64
CA ILE A 4 29.38 -40.92 14.52
C ILE A 4 30.88 -40.69 14.32
N ARG A 5 31.67 -40.65 15.41
CA ARG A 5 33.14 -40.51 15.33
C ARG A 5 33.85 -41.67 14.64
N ARG A 6 33.16 -42.80 14.41
CA ARG A 6 33.71 -43.97 13.72
C ARG A 6 33.39 -44.00 12.22
N LEU A 7 32.50 -43.12 11.76
CA LEU A 7 32.13 -43.02 10.35
C LEU A 7 33.21 -42.21 9.60
N PRO A 8 33.58 -42.62 8.37
CA PRO A 8 34.52 -41.86 7.56
C PRO A 8 33.92 -40.51 7.15
N SER A 9 34.78 -39.55 6.84
CA SER A 9 34.35 -38.25 6.31
C SER A 9 33.67 -38.43 4.95
N ALA A 10 32.39 -38.06 4.86
CA ALA A 10 31.56 -38.20 3.67
C ALA A 10 30.25 -37.41 3.81
N LYS A 11 29.43 -37.41 2.74
CA LYS A 11 28.05 -36.91 2.80
C LYS A 11 27.12 -37.98 3.36
N TYR A 12 26.34 -37.63 4.36
CA TYR A 12 25.36 -38.49 5.01
C TYR A 12 23.95 -37.92 4.93
N LEU A 13 22.96 -38.80 4.99
CA LEU A 13 21.54 -38.46 5.16
C LEU A 13 21.09 -38.92 6.55
N LEU A 14 20.69 -37.97 7.39
CA LEU A 14 19.97 -38.26 8.62
C LEU A 14 18.49 -38.37 8.30
N VAL A 15 17.90 -39.53 8.58
CA VAL A 15 16.46 -39.77 8.48
C VAL A 15 15.91 -39.96 9.90
N LEU A 16 14.95 -39.13 10.26
CA LEU A 16 14.19 -39.23 11.50
C LEU A 16 12.76 -39.64 11.13
N GLU A 17 12.34 -40.79 11.61
CA GLU A 17 11.00 -41.32 11.39
C GLU A 17 10.28 -41.41 12.72
N SER A 18 9.06 -40.86 12.77
CA SER A 18 8.17 -40.94 13.93
C SER A 18 6.73 -41.07 13.44
N LYS A 19 5.81 -41.31 14.36
CA LYS A 19 4.39 -41.11 14.14
C LYS A 19 3.93 -39.81 14.80
N ASP A 20 2.97 -39.13 14.21
CA ASP A 20 2.29 -38.02 14.87
C ASP A 20 1.25 -38.52 15.90
N ASP A 21 0.62 -37.58 16.58
CA ASP A 21 -0.47 -37.80 17.55
C ASP A 21 -1.70 -38.51 16.97
N LYS A 22 -1.79 -38.61 15.63
CA LYS A 22 -2.85 -39.31 14.89
C LYS A 22 -2.37 -40.61 14.25
N GLY A 23 -1.15 -41.07 14.59
CA GLY A 23 -0.59 -42.32 14.11
C GLY A 23 -0.10 -42.30 12.65
N ARG A 24 -0.01 -41.12 12.02
CA ARG A 24 0.50 -40.94 10.65
C ARG A 24 2.01 -40.87 10.67
N ASP A 25 2.66 -41.47 9.67
CA ASP A 25 4.12 -41.43 9.56
C ASP A 25 4.59 -40.01 9.24
N VAL A 26 5.57 -39.55 10.01
CA VAL A 26 6.27 -38.27 9.84
C VAL A 26 7.74 -38.55 9.63
N THR A 27 8.26 -38.13 8.48
CA THR A 27 9.68 -38.27 8.15
C THR A 27 10.33 -36.90 8.01
N SER A 28 11.44 -36.70 8.73
CA SER A 28 12.34 -35.57 8.52
C SER A 28 13.66 -36.07 7.93
N ARG A 29 14.17 -35.35 6.93
CA ARG A 29 15.40 -35.70 6.20
C ARG A 29 16.36 -34.52 6.21
N ASN A 30 17.60 -34.75 6.63
CA ASN A 30 18.64 -33.72 6.63
C ASN A 30 19.95 -34.28 6.06
N TYR A 31 20.51 -33.61 5.06
CA TYR A 31 21.82 -33.96 4.49
C TYR A 31 22.91 -33.16 5.19
N PHE A 32 23.95 -33.84 5.65
CA PHE A 32 25.12 -33.20 6.25
C PHE A 32 26.41 -33.84 5.74
N VAL A 33 27.52 -33.13 5.89
CA VAL A 33 28.85 -33.64 5.60
C VAL A 33 29.55 -33.88 6.92
N LEU A 34 29.96 -35.12 7.16
CA LEU A 34 30.84 -35.46 8.26
C LEU A 34 32.29 -35.27 7.79
N TYR A 35 33.11 -34.62 8.59
CA TYR A 35 34.51 -34.35 8.27
C TYR A 35 35.39 -34.29 9.52
N SER A 36 36.69 -34.45 9.31
CA SER A 36 37.74 -34.15 10.27
C SER A 36 38.49 -32.89 9.84
N GLU A 37 38.93 -32.07 10.80
CA GLU A 37 39.83 -30.94 10.48
C GLU A 37 41.19 -31.40 9.96
N ASP A 38 41.55 -32.67 10.22
CA ASP A 38 42.79 -33.31 9.76
C ASP A 38 42.62 -34.05 8.42
N ASP A 39 41.44 -33.98 7.79
CA ASP A 39 41.21 -34.59 6.49
C ASP A 39 42.15 -33.99 5.45
N LYS A 40 42.92 -34.86 4.78
CA LYS A 40 43.89 -34.42 3.75
C LYS A 40 43.22 -33.95 2.47
N ASN A 41 42.02 -34.43 2.18
CA ASN A 41 41.27 -34.15 0.95
C ASN A 41 39.85 -33.68 1.32
N PRO A 42 39.14 -32.95 0.46
CA PRO A 42 37.74 -32.63 0.69
C PRO A 42 36.90 -33.90 0.93
N PRO A 43 36.00 -33.91 1.93
CA PRO A 43 35.18 -35.09 2.27
C PRO A 43 34.09 -35.39 1.23
N ILE A 44 33.87 -34.47 0.29
CA ILE A 44 32.97 -34.59 -0.84
C ILE A 44 33.66 -33.99 -2.06
N GLU A 45 33.25 -34.39 -3.26
CA GLU A 45 33.70 -33.77 -4.50
C GLU A 45 33.23 -32.31 -4.56
N THR A 46 34.16 -31.38 -4.35
CA THR A 46 33.94 -29.94 -4.40
C THR A 46 35.24 -29.19 -4.66
N ASN A 47 35.16 -28.09 -5.40
CA ASN A 47 36.27 -27.16 -5.61
C ASN A 47 36.18 -25.94 -4.70
N GLU A 48 35.36 -25.98 -3.65
CA GLU A 48 35.21 -24.88 -2.69
C GLU A 48 34.93 -25.43 -1.27
N TRP A 49 35.79 -26.34 -0.79
CA TRP A 49 35.70 -26.83 0.59
C TRP A 49 36.29 -25.78 1.55
N VAL A 50 35.49 -25.26 2.48
CA VAL A 50 35.92 -24.21 3.41
C VAL A 50 35.48 -24.51 4.83
N ILE A 51 36.43 -24.49 5.77
CA ILE A 51 36.16 -24.55 7.20
C ILE A 51 36.75 -23.28 7.85
N ASN A 52 35.88 -22.48 8.44
CA ASN A 52 36.24 -21.28 9.20
C ASN A 52 36.55 -21.66 10.65
N LYS A 53 37.72 -22.25 10.89
CA LYS A 53 38.10 -22.78 12.21
C LYS A 53 38.26 -21.66 13.25
N GLN A 54 38.93 -20.58 12.89
CA GLN A 54 39.06 -19.39 13.73
C GLN A 54 39.11 -18.14 12.85
N THR A 55 38.07 -17.32 12.91
CA THR A 55 37.99 -16.07 12.13
C THR A 55 38.30 -14.81 12.93
N SER A 56 38.56 -14.95 14.24
CA SER A 56 39.15 -13.87 15.03
C SER A 56 40.68 -13.95 15.09
N PHE A 57 41.36 -12.80 15.13
CA PHE A 57 42.81 -12.72 15.30
C PHE A 57 43.20 -11.66 16.33
N GLY A 58 44.36 -11.79 16.96
CA GLY A 58 44.89 -10.82 17.90
C GLY A 58 46.36 -11.09 18.24
N PRO A 59 47.02 -10.24 19.05
CA PRO A 59 48.43 -10.41 19.40
C PRO A 59 48.79 -11.78 19.99
N SER A 60 47.81 -12.47 20.60
CA SER A 60 47.96 -13.79 21.22
C SER A 60 47.29 -14.92 20.45
N LYS A 61 46.72 -14.66 19.26
CA LYS A 61 45.84 -15.61 18.57
C LYS A 61 45.81 -15.42 17.06
N ASP A 62 46.11 -16.48 16.32
CA ASP A 62 46.06 -16.47 14.86
C ASP A 62 44.67 -16.85 14.34
N ALA A 63 44.31 -16.33 13.17
CA ALA A 63 43.15 -16.82 12.43
C ALA A 63 43.53 -18.10 11.66
N GLU A 64 42.59 -19.04 11.56
CA GLU A 64 42.78 -20.33 10.91
C GLU A 64 41.61 -20.67 9.98
N ILE A 65 41.93 -20.97 8.72
CA ILE A 65 40.98 -21.39 7.69
C ILE A 65 41.49 -22.69 7.08
N ILE A 66 40.61 -23.65 6.80
CA ILE A 66 40.95 -24.80 5.96
C ILE A 66 40.26 -24.60 4.62
N PHE A 67 41.04 -24.61 3.54
CA PHE A 67 40.54 -24.49 2.17
C PHE A 67 40.94 -25.71 1.35
N GLY A 68 40.00 -26.29 0.61
CA GLY A 68 40.25 -27.48 -0.19
C GLY A 68 39.54 -27.48 -1.53
N VAL A 69 40.13 -28.22 -2.47
CA VAL A 69 39.60 -28.44 -3.82
C VAL A 69 39.79 -29.90 -4.21
N SER A 70 38.83 -30.45 -4.96
CA SER A 70 38.88 -31.84 -5.44
C SER A 70 39.51 -31.96 -6.83
N ALA A 71 39.72 -30.83 -7.50
CA ALA A 71 40.36 -30.74 -8.81
C ALA A 71 41.73 -31.46 -8.84
N PRO A 72 42.08 -32.14 -9.95
CA PRO A 72 43.41 -32.71 -10.13
C PRO A 72 44.53 -31.68 -10.02
N GLU A 73 44.27 -30.43 -10.42
CA GLU A 73 45.18 -29.32 -10.25
C GLU A 73 44.37 -28.01 -10.19
N ALA A 74 44.58 -27.20 -9.15
CA ALA A 74 44.04 -25.86 -9.06
C ALA A 74 45.11 -24.91 -8.50
N THR A 75 45.40 -23.86 -9.27
CA THR A 75 46.29 -22.79 -8.84
C THR A 75 45.48 -21.71 -8.14
N ILE A 76 45.73 -21.53 -6.84
CA ILE A 76 44.99 -20.63 -5.96
C ILE A 76 45.78 -19.35 -5.74
N LEU A 77 45.19 -18.21 -6.11
CA LEU A 77 45.65 -16.88 -5.72
C LEU A 77 45.07 -16.53 -4.35
N TYR A 78 45.93 -16.26 -3.37
CA TYR A 78 45.58 -15.95 -1.99
C TYR A 78 45.94 -14.50 -1.68
N ASP A 79 44.92 -13.67 -1.49
CA ASP A 79 45.05 -12.25 -1.17
C ASP A 79 44.57 -11.95 0.25
N ILE A 80 45.31 -11.10 0.97
CA ILE A 80 44.84 -10.45 2.21
C ILE A 80 44.58 -8.98 1.89
N LEU A 81 43.36 -8.52 2.14
CA LEU A 81 42.87 -7.20 1.77
C LEU A 81 42.32 -6.46 2.99
N LYS A 82 42.46 -5.13 3.01
CA LYS A 82 41.78 -4.23 3.95
C LYS A 82 40.96 -3.21 3.15
N GLY A 83 39.64 -3.36 3.13
CA GLY A 83 38.80 -2.69 2.13
C GLY A 83 39.32 -3.00 0.72
N ASN A 84 39.56 -1.99 -0.11
CA ASN A 84 40.15 -2.18 -1.46
C ASN A 84 41.70 -2.18 -1.48
N LYS A 85 42.38 -2.11 -0.32
CA LYS A 85 43.85 -2.13 -0.24
C LYS A 85 44.36 -3.57 -0.14
N LEU A 86 45.18 -4.00 -1.10
CA LEU A 86 45.93 -5.26 -1.03
C LEU A 86 47.07 -5.13 0.00
N LEU A 87 47.13 -6.04 0.97
CA LEU A 87 48.19 -6.11 1.99
C LEU A 87 49.23 -7.17 1.64
N SER A 88 48.79 -8.36 1.22
CA SER A 88 49.69 -9.44 0.77
C SER A 88 49.02 -10.29 -0.30
N ARG A 89 49.85 -10.90 -1.16
CA ARG A 89 49.44 -11.81 -2.22
C ARG A 89 50.40 -12.98 -2.30
N GLU A 90 49.87 -14.19 -2.30
CA GLU A 90 50.61 -15.43 -2.52
C GLU A 90 49.88 -16.33 -3.51
N GLN A 91 50.58 -17.34 -4.02
CA GLN A 91 49.99 -18.34 -4.91
C GLN A 91 50.44 -19.73 -4.48
N PHE A 92 49.53 -20.69 -4.51
CA PHE A 92 49.85 -22.10 -4.26
C PHE A 92 48.96 -23.03 -5.08
N THR A 93 49.44 -24.23 -5.35
CA THR A 93 48.68 -25.25 -6.08
C THR A 93 48.13 -26.30 -5.14
N LEU A 94 46.90 -26.75 -5.38
CA LEU A 94 46.28 -27.89 -4.72
C LEU A 94 45.90 -28.95 -5.76
N SER A 95 46.02 -30.23 -5.40
CA SER A 95 45.64 -31.39 -6.21
C SER A 95 44.87 -32.35 -5.32
N ASN A 96 43.53 -32.32 -5.40
CA ASN A 96 42.61 -33.04 -4.54
C ASN A 96 43.02 -33.00 -3.05
N ALA A 97 43.17 -31.80 -2.50
CA ALA A 97 43.79 -31.60 -1.18
C ALA A 97 43.12 -30.45 -0.39
N ASN A 98 43.16 -30.58 0.93
CA ASN A 98 42.87 -29.54 1.90
C ASN A 98 44.19 -28.89 2.35
N LYS A 99 44.17 -27.56 2.52
CA LYS A 99 45.27 -26.78 3.06
C LYS A 99 44.79 -25.90 4.20
N LYS A 100 45.48 -26.02 5.34
CA LYS A 100 45.32 -25.11 6.48
C LYS A 100 46.07 -23.81 6.19
N LEU A 101 45.37 -22.70 6.25
CA LEU A 101 45.87 -21.34 6.14
C LEU A 101 45.88 -20.73 7.55
N VAL A 102 47.06 -20.36 8.03
CA VAL A 102 47.25 -19.69 9.33
C VAL A 102 47.62 -18.24 9.05
N ILE A 103 46.84 -17.31 9.60
CA ILE A 103 46.96 -15.87 9.36
C ILE A 103 47.31 -15.19 10.69
N PRO A 104 48.60 -14.92 10.94
CA PRO A 104 49.02 -14.29 12.19
C PRO A 104 48.65 -12.80 12.21
N TYR A 105 48.42 -12.27 13.41
CA TYR A 105 48.11 -10.85 13.58
C TYR A 105 49.28 -9.96 13.14
N LYS A 106 48.95 -8.88 12.41
CA LYS A 106 49.86 -7.77 12.11
C LYS A 106 49.16 -6.46 12.45
N GLU A 107 49.91 -5.46 12.94
CA GLU A 107 49.35 -4.15 13.30
C GLU A 107 48.60 -3.50 12.12
N GLU A 108 49.09 -3.67 10.89
CA GLU A 108 48.47 -3.13 9.67
C GLU A 108 47.07 -3.69 9.34
N TYR A 109 46.67 -4.81 9.97
CA TYR A 109 45.33 -5.39 9.81
C TYR A 109 44.27 -4.60 10.56
N GLU A 110 44.67 -3.82 11.58
CA GLU A 110 43.77 -3.07 12.46
C GLU A 110 42.59 -3.95 12.95
N ASP A 111 41.34 -3.56 12.67
CA ASP A 111 40.13 -4.20 13.19
C ASP A 111 39.61 -5.35 12.31
N MET A 112 39.92 -5.37 11.01
CA MET A 112 39.32 -6.31 10.05
C MET A 112 40.15 -6.42 8.77
N ILE A 113 40.27 -7.65 8.26
CA ILE A 113 40.80 -7.96 6.92
C ILE A 113 39.89 -8.95 6.20
N THR A 114 40.00 -9.00 4.87
CA THR A 114 39.37 -10.02 4.03
C THR A 114 40.44 -10.90 3.41
N VAL A 115 40.31 -12.21 3.61
CA VAL A 115 41.03 -13.21 2.83
C VAL A 115 40.24 -13.51 1.57
N ALA A 116 40.89 -13.43 0.41
CA ALA A 116 40.31 -13.78 -0.86
C ALA A 116 41.10 -14.88 -1.56
N LEU A 117 40.38 -15.89 -2.05
CA LEU A 117 40.91 -17.03 -2.78
C LEU A 117 40.31 -17.01 -4.19
N THR A 118 41.14 -16.79 -5.21
CA THR A 118 40.70 -16.71 -6.62
C THR A 118 41.43 -17.73 -7.48
N TYR A 119 40.69 -18.50 -8.26
CA TYR A 119 41.22 -19.61 -9.07
C TYR A 119 40.27 -20.01 -10.20
N VAL A 120 40.75 -20.83 -11.13
CA VAL A 120 39.98 -21.40 -12.23
C VAL A 120 40.19 -22.90 -12.25
N VAL A 121 39.11 -23.67 -12.33
CA VAL A 121 39.10 -25.13 -12.52
C VAL A 121 38.05 -25.44 -13.59
N ASP A 122 38.38 -26.27 -14.58
CA ASP A 122 37.47 -26.69 -15.66
C ASP A 122 36.71 -25.53 -16.31
N GLU A 123 37.43 -24.48 -16.73
CA GLU A 123 36.90 -23.26 -17.34
C GLU A 123 35.92 -22.45 -16.45
N LYS A 124 35.79 -22.83 -15.17
CA LYS A 124 34.97 -22.14 -14.19
C LYS A 124 35.84 -21.33 -13.23
N ALA A 125 35.55 -20.04 -13.13
CA ALA A 125 36.20 -19.15 -12.17
C ALA A 125 35.54 -19.26 -10.80
N TYR A 126 36.35 -19.23 -9.75
CA TYR A 126 35.93 -19.27 -8.35
C TYR A 126 36.56 -18.09 -7.61
N THR A 127 35.77 -17.45 -6.75
CA THR A 127 36.22 -16.40 -5.84
C THR A 127 35.57 -16.62 -4.49
N LYS A 128 36.38 -16.94 -3.47
CA LYS A 128 35.92 -17.08 -2.08
C LYS A 128 36.46 -15.95 -1.23
N GLN A 129 35.57 -15.24 -0.54
CA GLN A 129 35.93 -14.21 0.44
C GLN A 129 35.62 -14.69 1.86
N ILE A 130 36.55 -14.48 2.78
CA ILE A 130 36.43 -14.83 4.20
C ILE A 130 36.87 -13.61 5.00
N VAL A 131 35.96 -13.06 5.81
CA VAL A 131 36.25 -11.90 6.65
C VAL A 131 36.82 -12.37 7.98
N LEU A 132 37.96 -11.80 8.35
CA LEU A 132 38.61 -12.02 9.63
C LEU A 132 38.55 -10.73 10.44
N ASN A 133 38.22 -10.82 11.72
CA ASN A 133 38.07 -9.68 12.60
C ASN A 133 39.10 -9.73 13.72
N LYS A 134 39.56 -8.56 14.19
CA LYS A 134 40.31 -8.48 15.42
C LYS A 134 39.45 -9.01 16.58
N GLU A 135 40.06 -9.76 17.47
CA GLU A 135 39.41 -10.22 18.70
C GLU A 135 38.96 -9.00 19.50
N ASN A 136 37.64 -8.86 19.62
CA ASN A 136 37.05 -7.82 20.45
C ASN A 136 37.13 -8.27 21.92
N PRO A 137 37.27 -7.32 22.86
CA PRO A 137 37.06 -7.64 24.26
C PRO A 137 35.66 -8.24 24.45
N ASP A 138 35.56 -9.22 25.33
CA ASP A 138 34.28 -9.83 25.67
C ASP A 138 33.45 -8.83 26.49
N THR A 139 32.44 -8.24 25.85
CA THR A 139 31.54 -7.23 26.41
C THR A 139 30.15 -7.79 26.73
N GLU A 140 30.01 -9.11 26.81
CA GLU A 140 28.74 -9.75 27.16
C GLU A 140 28.42 -9.56 28.65
N LEU A 141 27.18 -9.19 28.96
CA LEU A 141 26.66 -9.24 30.33
C LEU A 141 25.91 -10.56 30.54
N LYS A 142 26.28 -11.29 31.59
CA LYS A 142 25.59 -12.51 32.01
C LYS A 142 24.32 -12.13 32.78
N ILE A 143 23.16 -12.35 32.17
CA ILE A 143 21.85 -12.14 32.78
C ILE A 143 21.29 -13.50 33.19
N LYS A 144 20.90 -13.65 34.46
CA LYS A 144 20.41 -14.93 35.01
C LYS A 144 19.18 -14.70 35.89
N PHE A 145 18.23 -15.63 35.84
CA PHE A 145 17.19 -15.71 36.87
C PHE A 145 17.76 -16.33 38.15
N GLU A 146 17.56 -15.64 39.28
CA GLU A 146 17.73 -16.23 40.61
C GLU A 146 16.42 -16.79 41.16
N VAL A 147 15.29 -16.18 40.76
CA VAL A 147 13.94 -16.70 41.02
C VAL A 147 13.16 -16.68 39.72
N PHE A 148 12.71 -17.85 39.26
CA PHE A 148 11.90 -18.03 38.07
C PHE A 148 10.98 -19.24 38.21
N ARG A 149 9.73 -19.07 37.78
CA ARG A 149 8.74 -20.15 37.71
C ARG A 149 8.31 -20.34 36.26
N ASP A 150 8.51 -21.56 35.77
CA ASP A 150 8.12 -21.99 34.42
C ASP A 150 6.63 -22.36 34.31
N LYS A 151 5.94 -22.47 35.46
CA LYS A 151 4.51 -22.73 35.58
C LYS A 151 3.86 -21.69 36.49
N LEU A 152 2.82 -21.05 35.98
CA LEU A 152 2.07 -19.99 36.64
C LEU A 152 0.59 -20.35 36.72
N ARG A 153 -0.13 -19.76 37.67
CA ARG A 153 -1.60 -19.76 37.70
C ARG A 153 -2.15 -18.42 37.17
N PRO A 154 -3.20 -18.45 36.33
CA PRO A 154 -3.95 -17.26 35.92
C PRO A 154 -4.30 -16.35 37.09
N GLY A 155 -4.02 -15.04 36.98
CA GLY A 155 -4.38 -14.04 37.98
C GLY A 155 -3.50 -14.02 39.24
N GLN A 156 -2.52 -14.91 39.37
CA GLN A 156 -1.61 -14.90 40.52
C GLN A 156 -0.68 -13.67 40.49
N GLN A 157 -0.31 -13.19 41.67
CA GLN A 157 0.80 -12.24 41.83
C GLN A 157 2.13 -13.00 41.72
N GLU A 158 3.04 -12.50 40.90
CA GLU A 158 4.31 -13.16 40.58
C GLU A 158 5.48 -12.19 40.78
N GLU A 159 6.60 -12.73 41.25
CA GLU A 159 7.85 -11.98 41.42
C GLU A 159 9.04 -12.81 40.91
N TRP A 160 9.80 -12.26 39.96
CA TRP A 160 11.04 -12.84 39.47
C TRP A 160 12.22 -11.96 39.82
N ARG A 161 13.34 -12.60 40.20
CA ARG A 161 14.60 -11.93 40.51
C ARG A 161 15.62 -12.23 39.44
N ILE A 162 16.26 -11.19 38.92
CA ILE A 162 17.30 -11.28 37.89
C ILE A 162 18.61 -10.73 38.46
N SER A 163 19.70 -11.45 38.24
CA SER A 163 21.07 -10.99 38.48
C SER A 163 21.79 -10.70 37.17
N ILE A 164 22.58 -9.63 37.15
CA ILE A 164 23.38 -9.19 36.01
C ILE A 164 24.82 -9.04 36.44
N LYS A 165 25.71 -9.79 35.77
CA LYS A 165 27.14 -9.83 36.05
C LYS A 165 27.96 -9.63 34.79
N ASP A 166 29.18 -9.15 34.94
CA ASP A 166 30.15 -9.08 33.86
C ASP A 166 30.79 -10.47 33.59
N ASN A 167 31.70 -10.52 32.63
CA ASN A 167 32.43 -11.75 32.29
C ASN A 167 33.41 -12.24 33.38
N GLN A 168 33.69 -11.41 34.38
CA GLN A 168 34.49 -11.74 35.56
C GLN A 168 33.60 -12.14 36.76
N ASP A 169 32.29 -12.34 36.52
CA ASP A 169 31.28 -12.66 37.52
C ASP A 169 31.07 -11.59 38.60
N LYS A 170 31.44 -10.34 38.32
CA LYS A 170 31.19 -9.20 39.21
C LYS A 170 29.80 -8.61 38.96
N PRO A 171 29.08 -8.20 40.02
CA PRO A 171 27.84 -7.42 39.89
C PRO A 171 27.98 -6.16 39.05
N VAL A 172 26.99 -5.86 38.21
CA VAL A 172 26.98 -4.68 37.34
C VAL A 172 25.75 -3.81 37.61
N LEU A 173 25.98 -2.50 37.77
CA LEU A 173 24.94 -1.48 37.69
C LEU A 173 24.51 -1.30 36.23
N ALA A 174 23.38 -1.91 35.88
CA ALA A 174 22.85 -2.01 34.52
C ALA A 174 21.43 -1.47 34.47
N GLU A 175 21.04 -0.94 33.31
CA GLU A 175 19.64 -0.74 32.95
C GLU A 175 19.13 -1.98 32.22
N LEU A 176 17.89 -2.38 32.52
CA LEU A 176 17.23 -3.57 31.99
C LEU A 176 15.90 -3.19 31.34
N LEU A 177 15.75 -3.51 30.07
CA LEU A 177 14.50 -3.54 29.34
C LEU A 177 13.91 -4.95 29.46
N ALA A 178 12.67 -5.08 29.93
CA ALA A 178 12.00 -6.38 30.09
C ALA A 178 10.58 -6.37 29.51
N SER A 179 10.16 -7.46 28.88
CA SER A 179 8.77 -7.66 28.44
C SER A 179 8.35 -9.11 28.53
N MET A 180 7.06 -9.33 28.76
CA MET A 180 6.46 -10.65 28.65
C MET A 180 5.15 -10.55 27.85
N TYR A 181 5.02 -11.38 26.83
CA TYR A 181 3.87 -11.38 25.91
C TYR A 181 3.47 -12.81 25.52
N ASP A 182 2.26 -12.96 25.03
CA ASP A 182 1.72 -14.24 24.59
C ASP A 182 2.48 -14.73 23.35
N SER A 183 3.04 -15.94 23.43
CA SER A 183 3.85 -16.55 22.36
C SER A 183 3.07 -16.78 21.05
N SER A 184 1.73 -16.79 21.08
CA SER A 184 0.90 -16.85 19.88
C SER A 184 1.12 -15.66 18.95
N LEU A 185 1.53 -14.49 19.47
CA LEU A 185 1.86 -13.32 18.66
C LEU A 185 3.05 -13.57 17.71
N ASP A 186 3.96 -14.49 18.05
CA ASP A 186 5.08 -14.88 17.18
C ASP A 186 4.58 -15.56 15.88
N LYS A 187 3.36 -16.12 15.87
CA LYS A 187 2.72 -16.66 14.65
C LYS A 187 2.26 -15.56 13.69
N LEU A 188 1.94 -14.38 14.20
CA LEU A 188 1.55 -13.22 13.39
C LEU A 188 2.78 -12.50 12.84
N ARG A 189 3.81 -12.33 13.68
CA ARG A 189 5.07 -11.73 13.27
C ARG A 189 6.20 -12.21 14.20
N PRO A 190 7.27 -12.83 13.65
CA PRO A 190 8.41 -13.22 14.47
C PRO A 190 9.09 -11.97 15.03
N VAL A 191 9.33 -11.97 16.34
CA VAL A 191 9.99 -10.86 17.02
C VAL A 191 11.49 -10.91 16.78
N THR A 192 12.08 -9.76 16.43
CA THR A 192 13.53 -9.63 16.28
C THR A 192 14.19 -9.59 17.66
N PRO A 193 15.24 -10.39 17.92
CA PRO A 193 16.01 -10.30 19.16
C PRO A 193 16.46 -8.87 19.43
N TRP A 194 16.27 -8.40 20.66
CA TRP A 194 16.82 -7.10 21.06
C TRP A 194 18.34 -7.21 21.09
N SER A 195 19.05 -6.22 20.57
CA SER A 195 20.51 -6.21 20.63
C SER A 195 21.03 -4.79 20.69
N ILE A 196 22.11 -4.60 21.44
CA ILE A 196 22.94 -3.40 21.42
C ILE A 196 24.33 -3.86 21.00
N ARG A 197 24.97 -3.11 20.11
CA ARG A 197 26.30 -3.36 19.57
C ARG A 197 27.16 -2.14 19.79
N ARG A 198 28.10 -2.26 20.72
CA ARG A 198 29.13 -1.25 21.01
C ARG A 198 29.90 -0.85 19.75
N PHE A 199 30.19 -1.83 18.88
CA PHE A 199 30.89 -1.64 17.60
C PHE A 199 29.97 -2.01 16.42
N VAL A 200 29.52 -1.01 15.67
CA VAL A 200 28.92 -1.21 14.34
C VAL A 200 30.03 -0.94 13.33
N GLN A 201 30.83 -1.96 13.03
CA GLN A 201 31.87 -1.86 11.99
C GLN A 201 31.19 -1.89 10.62
N PRO A 202 31.38 -0.87 9.76
CA PRO A 202 30.87 -0.91 8.39
C PRO A 202 31.55 -2.06 7.64
N TYR A 203 30.76 -3.03 7.20
CA TYR A 203 31.23 -4.13 6.36
C TYR A 203 31.63 -3.56 5.00
N VAL A 204 32.93 -3.44 4.73
CA VAL A 204 33.46 -3.00 3.42
C VAL A 204 33.98 -4.23 2.70
N HIS A 205 33.17 -4.80 1.81
CA HIS A 205 33.64 -5.87 0.92
C HIS A 205 34.65 -5.31 -0.09
N PRO A 206 35.82 -5.94 -0.28
CA PRO A 206 36.68 -5.61 -1.41
C PRO A 206 35.94 -5.88 -2.72
N SER A 207 36.04 -4.94 -3.67
CA SER A 207 35.59 -5.18 -5.04
C SER A 207 36.56 -6.16 -5.71
N LEU A 208 36.21 -7.43 -5.69
CA LEU A 208 36.95 -8.47 -6.40
C LEU A 208 36.24 -8.85 -7.68
N PHE A 209 37.02 -9.33 -8.64
CA PHE A 209 36.52 -9.93 -9.86
C PHE A 209 35.59 -11.11 -9.52
N SER A 210 34.31 -10.98 -9.87
CA SER A 210 33.32 -12.05 -9.81
C SER A 210 32.95 -12.46 -11.23
N SER A 211 33.00 -13.77 -11.49
CA SER A 211 32.56 -14.35 -12.75
C SER A 211 31.57 -15.45 -12.45
N ASN A 212 30.38 -15.34 -13.04
CA ASN A 212 29.37 -16.39 -13.06
C ASN A 212 29.48 -17.09 -14.41
N SER A 213 30.48 -17.98 -14.56
CA SER A 213 30.66 -18.76 -15.78
C SER A 213 29.31 -19.32 -16.26
N PHE A 214 28.95 -19.02 -17.53
CA PHE A 214 27.73 -19.45 -18.23
C PHE A 214 26.38 -18.82 -17.82
N ASN A 215 26.34 -17.77 -16.99
CA ASN A 215 25.13 -16.96 -16.75
C ASN A 215 25.24 -15.55 -17.35
N ARG A 216 24.10 -14.88 -17.61
CA ARG A 216 24.07 -13.49 -18.12
C ARG A 216 24.69 -12.55 -17.07
N LEU A 217 25.90 -12.06 -17.35
CA LEU A 217 26.63 -11.15 -16.47
C LEU A 217 26.16 -9.71 -16.68
N TYR A 218 25.73 -9.05 -15.61
CA TYR A 218 25.74 -7.60 -15.50
C TYR A 218 27.09 -7.21 -14.92
N ASN A 219 27.95 -6.59 -15.74
CA ASN A 219 29.27 -6.15 -15.31
C ASN A 219 29.21 -4.67 -14.93
N THR A 220 29.51 -4.33 -13.67
CA THR A 220 29.60 -2.94 -13.21
C THR A 220 31.07 -2.53 -13.24
N TRP A 221 31.45 -1.74 -14.25
CA TRP A 221 32.80 -1.20 -14.32
C TRP A 221 32.89 0.09 -13.51
N THR A 222 33.78 0.13 -12.52
CA THR A 222 34.16 1.36 -11.83
C THR A 222 35.42 1.90 -12.50
N ALA A 223 35.28 2.95 -13.32
CA ALA A 223 36.43 3.70 -13.81
C ALA A 223 36.87 4.70 -12.74
N PRO A 224 38.18 4.98 -12.58
CA PRO A 224 38.62 6.14 -11.81
C PRO A 224 38.10 7.41 -12.50
N PHE A 225 36.96 7.90 -12.04
CA PHE A 225 36.46 9.21 -12.37
C PHE A 225 37.04 10.19 -11.33
N ASN A 226 37.65 11.28 -11.79
CA ASN A 226 38.05 12.38 -10.92
C ASN A 226 36.79 13.06 -10.36
N SER A 227 36.13 12.45 -9.38
CA SER A 227 35.13 13.13 -8.57
C SER A 227 35.86 13.97 -7.52
N LYS A 228 35.43 15.22 -7.35
CA LYS A 228 35.69 15.89 -6.08
C LYS A 228 35.00 15.06 -5.01
N ASN A 229 35.75 14.62 -4.00
CA ASN A 229 35.19 13.94 -2.84
C ASN A 229 34.38 14.98 -2.05
N ILE A 230 33.14 15.23 -2.47
CA ILE A 230 32.20 16.10 -1.79
C ILE A 230 31.62 15.26 -0.65
N PRO A 231 31.86 15.61 0.63
CA PRO A 231 31.23 14.91 1.73
C PRO A 231 29.72 14.91 1.53
N SER A 232 29.09 13.73 1.58
CA SER A 232 27.64 13.63 1.54
C SER A 232 27.06 14.49 2.67
N TYR A 233 26.07 15.33 2.38
CA TYR A 233 25.32 16.03 3.42
C TYR A 233 24.58 14.98 4.27
N LYS A 234 25.02 14.79 5.51
CA LYS A 234 24.41 13.87 6.47
C LYS A 234 23.76 14.71 7.56
N TRP A 235 22.50 14.40 7.88
CA TRP A 235 21.88 14.92 9.09
C TRP A 235 22.52 14.29 10.31
N ASP A 236 22.58 15.02 11.42
CA ASP A 236 22.90 14.42 12.71
C ASP A 236 21.89 13.30 12.99
N MET A 237 22.39 12.09 13.25
CA MET A 237 21.57 10.95 13.59
C MET A 237 21.96 10.45 14.97
N LEU A 238 20.96 10.17 15.80
CA LEU A 238 21.15 9.42 17.04
C LEU A 238 21.81 8.07 16.71
N LYS A 239 22.95 7.80 17.32
CA LYS A 239 23.63 6.51 17.18
C LYS A 239 22.90 5.50 18.06
N TRP A 240 22.02 4.71 17.46
CA TRP A 240 21.24 3.68 18.16
C TRP A 240 22.04 2.40 18.50
N PHE A 241 23.35 2.36 18.22
CA PHE A 241 24.23 1.21 18.51
C PHE A 241 23.64 -0.13 18.04
N GLY A 242 22.97 -0.16 16.88
CA GLY A 242 22.34 -1.37 16.35
C GLY A 242 21.00 -1.76 16.99
N PHE A 243 20.53 -1.04 18.02
CA PHE A 243 19.19 -1.24 18.59
C PHE A 243 18.12 -0.83 17.58
N ASN A 244 17.19 -1.75 17.30
CA ASN A 244 16.09 -1.53 16.37
C ASN A 244 14.84 -2.26 16.87
N MET A 245 13.76 -1.53 17.10
CA MET A 245 12.46 -2.07 17.49
C MET A 245 11.56 -2.43 16.29
N SER A 246 12.00 -2.12 15.06
CA SER A 246 11.24 -2.35 13.83
C SER A 246 11.98 -3.32 12.90
N SER A 247 11.36 -4.46 12.60
CA SER A 247 11.95 -5.50 11.74
C SER A 247 12.12 -5.08 10.25
N ASN A 248 11.93 -3.80 9.91
CA ASN A 248 11.97 -3.29 8.54
C ASN A 248 13.25 -2.49 8.29
N TYR A 249 14.40 -3.16 8.32
CA TYR A 249 15.62 -2.63 7.73
C TYR A 249 16.31 -3.68 6.86
N MET A 250 15.89 -3.72 5.60
CA MET A 250 16.76 -3.92 4.42
C MET A 250 16.03 -3.38 3.18
N LEU A 251 15.66 -2.10 3.17
CA LEU A 251 15.49 -1.31 1.94
C LEU A 251 15.30 0.17 2.31
N TYR A 252 16.18 1.01 1.78
CA TYR A 252 16.30 2.47 1.93
C TYR A 252 17.08 2.97 3.15
N GLY A 253 18.29 3.45 2.86
CA GLY A 253 19.18 4.07 3.83
C GLY A 253 18.57 5.31 4.46
N ALA A 254 18.83 5.45 5.76
CA ALA A 254 18.88 6.71 6.49
C ALA A 254 17.61 7.58 6.46
N THR A 255 16.50 7.09 7.01
CA THR A 255 15.59 7.90 7.85
C THR A 255 14.84 6.97 8.83
N GLY A 256 15.28 6.94 10.09
CA GLY A 256 14.65 6.15 11.14
C GLY A 256 13.45 6.87 11.74
N GLY A 257 12.27 6.68 11.15
CA GLY A 257 10.99 7.01 11.78
C GLY A 257 10.39 5.76 12.43
N VAL A 258 10.13 5.82 13.74
CA VAL A 258 9.30 4.83 14.44
C VAL A 258 7.91 4.87 13.83
N ARG A 259 7.48 3.77 13.18
CA ARG A 259 6.10 3.62 12.68
C ARG A 259 5.23 3.02 13.78
N VAL A 260 4.37 3.83 14.38
CA VAL A 260 3.23 3.36 15.17
C VAL A 260 2.12 3.00 14.18
N ARG A 261 1.60 1.76 14.21
CA ARG A 261 0.45 1.36 13.39
C ARG A 261 -0.79 2.10 13.89
N GLY A 262 -1.55 2.72 12.98
CA GLY A 262 -2.82 3.41 13.29
C GLY A 262 -2.75 4.93 13.40
N VAL A 263 -1.55 5.53 13.33
CA VAL A 263 -1.38 6.98 13.22
C VAL A 263 -0.53 7.28 12.00
N ALA A 264 -1.07 8.03 11.05
CA ALA A 264 -0.36 8.44 9.85
C ALA A 264 0.98 9.09 10.22
N SER A 265 2.09 8.53 9.74
CA SER A 265 3.41 9.11 9.94
C SER A 265 3.52 10.41 9.16
N MET A 266 3.36 11.53 9.86
CA MET A 266 3.69 12.86 9.35
C MET A 266 5.10 12.87 8.76
N SER A 267 5.20 13.10 7.46
CA SER A 267 6.43 13.62 6.86
C SER A 267 6.65 15.03 7.41
N LYS A 268 7.55 15.17 8.40
CA LYS A 268 8.06 16.48 8.80
C LYS A 268 8.94 17.02 7.68
N GLN A 269 8.34 17.69 6.69
CA GLN A 269 9.04 18.82 6.06
C GLN A 269 9.08 19.95 7.08
N SER A 270 10.31 20.33 7.42
CA SER A 270 10.66 21.41 8.32
C SER A 270 10.07 22.76 7.88
N ALA A 271 9.11 23.26 8.65
CA ALA A 271 8.75 24.68 8.73
C ALA A 271 8.69 25.08 10.22
N PRO A 272 9.22 26.27 10.60
CA PRO A 272 9.33 26.66 12.00
C PRO A 272 7.95 27.05 12.55
N VAL A 273 7.53 26.38 13.64
CA VAL A 273 6.31 26.74 14.37
C VAL A 273 6.62 27.95 15.24
N MET A 274 6.12 29.12 14.85
CA MET A 274 5.78 30.17 15.82
C MET A 274 4.53 29.74 16.59
N MET A 275 4.65 29.69 17.91
CA MET A 275 3.53 29.56 18.84
C MET A 275 2.52 30.69 18.64
N LYS A 276 1.24 30.36 18.45
CA LYS A 276 0.16 30.85 19.35
C LYS A 276 -1.23 30.23 19.06
N ASP A 277 -1.89 29.95 20.19
CA ASP A 277 -3.32 29.94 20.48
C ASP A 277 -4.24 28.84 19.95
N LYS A 278 -4.40 27.84 20.84
CA LYS A 278 -5.62 27.20 21.33
C LYS A 278 -6.94 27.52 20.59
N ARG A 279 -7.49 26.48 19.96
CA ARG A 279 -8.94 26.27 19.91
C ARG A 279 -9.26 24.81 20.22
N VAL A 280 -10.18 24.66 21.18
CA VAL A 280 -10.66 23.44 21.82
C VAL A 280 -11.36 22.55 20.80
N VAL A 281 -10.96 21.28 20.73
CA VAL A 281 -11.74 20.20 20.11
C VAL A 281 -12.05 19.18 21.20
N GLN A 282 -13.32 18.82 21.22
CA GLN A 282 -14.05 18.05 22.21
C GLN A 282 -13.60 16.58 22.16
N GLU A 283 -13.11 16.07 23.29
CA GLU A 283 -12.66 14.69 23.48
C GLU A 283 -13.86 13.72 23.46
N SER A 284 -13.82 12.76 22.53
CA SER A 284 -14.48 11.47 22.67
C SER A 284 -13.60 10.56 23.53
N ALA A 285 -14.17 10.13 24.65
CA ALA A 285 -13.51 9.36 25.69
C ALA A 285 -13.04 7.98 25.21
N SER A 286 -11.75 7.68 25.42
CA SER A 286 -11.28 6.30 25.59
C SER A 286 -9.96 6.26 26.38
N ALA A 287 -9.94 5.36 27.37
CA ALA A 287 -8.81 4.83 28.14
C ALA A 287 -8.06 5.77 29.11
N ASP A 288 -8.38 5.61 30.40
CA ASP A 288 -7.53 5.98 31.53
C ASP A 288 -6.10 5.45 31.36
N GLN A 289 -5.17 6.32 30.97
CA GLN A 289 -3.75 6.10 31.22
C GLN A 289 -3.44 6.57 32.65
N ALA A 290 -3.55 5.64 33.61
CA ALA A 290 -2.97 5.84 34.92
C ALA A 290 -1.44 6.01 34.77
N GLN A 291 -0.96 7.21 35.09
CA GLN A 291 0.46 7.49 35.27
C GLN A 291 0.98 6.62 36.43
N PHE A 292 1.73 5.56 36.12
CA PHE A 292 2.49 4.84 37.13
C PHE A 292 3.79 5.58 37.42
N THR A 293 3.82 6.30 38.55
CA THR A 293 5.04 6.75 39.20
C THR A 293 5.77 5.52 39.78
N VAL A 294 6.98 5.27 39.28
CA VAL A 294 7.88 4.24 39.83
C VAL A 294 8.37 4.72 41.20
N SER A 295 7.92 4.07 42.27
CA SER A 295 8.53 4.23 43.58
C SER A 295 9.69 3.24 43.68
N VAL A 296 10.91 3.76 43.73
CA VAL A 296 12.12 2.97 44.01
C VAL A 296 12.10 2.68 45.51
N MET A 297 11.78 1.45 45.89
CA MET A 297 11.83 1.02 47.28
C MET A 297 13.29 0.64 47.60
N GLU A 298 13.93 1.40 48.49
CA GLU A 298 15.23 1.05 49.05
C GLU A 298 15.14 -0.30 49.78
N LEU A 299 16.06 -1.19 49.45
CA LEU A 299 16.19 -2.50 50.06
C LEU A 299 16.55 -2.35 51.54
N SER A 300 15.65 -2.80 52.41
CA SER A 300 16.01 -3.22 53.76
C SER A 300 15.73 -4.71 53.88
N GLU A 301 16.72 -5.43 54.43
CA GLU A 301 16.71 -6.88 54.64
C GLU A 301 15.54 -7.28 55.53
N HIS A 302 14.45 -7.79 54.95
CA HIS A 302 13.50 -8.65 55.64
C HIS A 302 13.36 -9.94 54.84
N SER A 303 13.96 -11.00 55.39
CA SER A 303 13.74 -12.38 55.00
C SER A 303 12.24 -12.70 55.13
N VAL A 304 11.56 -12.86 54.00
CA VAL A 304 10.22 -13.43 53.97
C VAL A 304 10.39 -14.94 53.93
N GLU A 305 10.13 -15.58 55.06
CA GLU A 305 9.98 -17.03 55.13
C GLU A 305 8.83 -17.45 54.22
N ILE A 306 9.13 -18.30 53.24
CA ILE A 306 8.13 -19.00 52.43
C ILE A 306 7.54 -20.07 53.34
N ALA A 307 6.31 -19.86 53.79
CA ALA A 307 5.54 -20.88 54.47
C ALA A 307 5.14 -21.97 53.47
N ASP A 308 5.77 -23.13 53.63
CA ASP A 308 5.24 -24.42 53.21
C ASP A 308 4.07 -24.74 54.15
N ASP A 309 2.84 -24.84 53.66
CA ASP A 309 1.87 -25.73 54.30
C ASP A 309 0.79 -26.28 53.36
N ALA A 310 0.71 -27.60 53.47
CA ALA A 310 -0.20 -28.66 53.04
C ALA A 310 -1.68 -28.38 52.66
N MET A 311 -2.19 -29.39 51.94
CA MET A 311 -3.57 -29.70 51.55
C MET A 311 -4.59 -29.86 52.69
N GLU A 312 -5.86 -29.81 52.26
CA GLU A 312 -7.16 -30.17 52.91
C GLU A 312 -7.84 -29.02 53.67
N SER A 313 -9.13 -28.71 53.55
CA SER A 313 -10.32 -29.47 53.14
C SER A 313 -11.52 -28.54 52.85
N GLY A 314 -12.41 -28.93 51.92
CA GLY A 314 -13.88 -28.85 52.06
C GLY A 314 -14.57 -27.50 52.28
N GLY A 315 -14.97 -26.83 51.20
CA GLY A 315 -15.99 -25.78 51.18
C GLY A 315 -16.13 -25.20 49.78
N GLY A 316 -17.33 -25.27 49.18
CA GLY A 316 -17.59 -24.83 47.82
C GLY A 316 -17.21 -23.36 47.59
N GLN A 317 -16.00 -23.12 47.10
CA GLN A 317 -15.60 -21.82 46.60
C GLN A 317 -16.35 -21.55 45.30
N ALA A 318 -16.93 -20.36 45.19
CA ALA A 318 -17.50 -19.88 43.95
C ALA A 318 -16.43 -19.98 42.83
N PRO A 319 -16.80 -20.48 41.63
CA PRO A 319 -15.85 -20.63 40.54
C PRO A 319 -15.21 -19.28 40.19
N GLN A 320 -13.88 -19.23 40.14
CA GLN A 320 -13.16 -18.03 39.69
C GLN A 320 -13.39 -17.86 38.17
N ILE A 321 -14.00 -16.74 37.79
CA ILE A 321 -14.27 -16.38 36.40
C ILE A 321 -13.15 -15.47 35.89
N ARG A 322 -12.46 -15.92 34.84
CA ARG A 322 -11.35 -15.21 34.20
C ARG A 322 -11.88 -14.16 33.22
N SER A 323 -11.26 -12.98 33.23
CA SER A 323 -11.66 -11.79 32.47
C SER A 323 -10.49 -10.96 31.92
N ASN A 324 -9.28 -11.09 32.47
CA ASN A 324 -8.09 -10.35 32.01
C ASN A 324 -7.27 -11.15 30.98
N PHE A 325 -7.56 -10.96 29.68
CA PHE A 325 -6.91 -11.68 28.58
C PHE A 325 -5.86 -10.87 27.80
N ASN A 326 -5.25 -9.86 28.44
CA ASN A 326 -4.23 -9.01 27.79
C ASN A 326 -3.08 -9.85 27.21
N GLU A 327 -2.76 -9.69 25.92
CA GLU A 327 -1.70 -10.46 25.24
C GLU A 327 -0.29 -9.98 25.58
N THR A 328 -0.17 -8.82 26.23
CA THR A 328 1.08 -8.33 26.83
C THR A 328 0.90 -8.27 28.34
N ALA A 329 1.64 -9.12 29.06
CA ALA A 329 1.60 -9.12 30.51
C ALA A 329 2.25 -7.87 31.10
N PHE A 330 3.41 -7.47 30.55
CA PHE A 330 4.08 -6.21 30.90
C PHE A 330 5.11 -5.79 29.85
N PHE A 331 5.43 -4.50 29.86
CA PHE A 331 6.57 -3.90 29.19
C PHE A 331 7.23 -2.87 30.13
N TYR A 332 8.41 -3.20 30.64
CA TYR A 332 9.19 -2.38 31.56
C TYR A 332 10.42 -1.83 30.84
N PRO A 333 10.41 -0.54 30.43
CA PRO A 333 11.45 0.01 29.56
C PRO A 333 12.78 0.32 30.26
N GLN A 334 12.80 0.45 31.58
CA GLN A 334 13.94 0.98 32.32
C GLN A 334 13.98 0.48 33.78
N LEU A 335 14.16 -0.82 33.97
CA LEU A 335 14.52 -1.38 35.29
C LEU A 335 16.00 -1.10 35.57
N LYS A 336 16.40 -1.06 36.85
CA LYS A 336 17.79 -0.80 37.26
C LYS A 336 18.22 -1.83 38.29
N THR A 337 19.46 -2.31 38.17
CA THR A 337 20.03 -3.17 39.20
C THR A 337 20.47 -2.38 40.42
N ASN A 338 20.43 -3.02 41.59
CA ASN A 338 21.03 -2.53 42.83
C ASN A 338 22.56 -2.77 42.85
N GLU A 339 23.23 -2.44 43.95
CA GLU A 339 24.67 -2.62 44.12
C GLU A 339 25.14 -4.09 44.01
N ASN A 340 24.23 -5.04 44.24
CA ASN A 340 24.48 -6.48 44.07
C ASN A 340 24.24 -6.96 42.62
N GLY A 341 23.92 -6.05 41.70
CA GLY A 341 23.63 -6.39 40.31
C GLY A 341 22.26 -7.05 40.13
N GLU A 342 21.35 -6.88 41.09
CA GLU A 342 20.04 -7.54 41.09
C GLU A 342 18.89 -6.57 40.79
N THR A 343 17.85 -7.05 40.12
CA THR A 343 16.58 -6.35 39.95
C THR A 343 15.41 -7.32 40.11
N ILE A 344 14.26 -6.78 40.54
CA ILE A 344 13.02 -7.53 40.74
C ILE A 344 12.01 -7.12 39.66
N ILE A 345 11.25 -8.10 39.17
CA ILE A 345 10.12 -7.91 38.27
C ILE A 345 8.88 -8.45 38.99
N SER A 346 7.96 -7.56 39.36
CA SER A 346 6.70 -7.91 40.02
C SER A 346 5.53 -7.62 39.08
N PHE A 347 4.66 -8.60 38.86
CA PHE A 347 3.53 -8.48 37.93
C PHE A 347 2.39 -9.41 38.29
N THR A 348 1.19 -9.08 37.83
CA THR A 348 0.04 -9.99 37.85
C THR A 348 0.04 -10.81 36.57
N VAL A 349 -0.01 -12.13 36.68
CA VAL A 349 -0.10 -13.01 35.50
C VAL A 349 -1.46 -12.79 34.83
N PRO A 350 -1.53 -12.44 33.53
CA PRO A 350 -2.81 -12.35 32.85
C PRO A 350 -3.53 -13.69 32.89
N GLU A 351 -4.85 -13.64 32.82
CA GLU A 351 -5.69 -14.79 33.06
C GLU A 351 -5.83 -15.72 31.83
N SER A 352 -5.04 -15.47 30.78
CA SER A 352 -4.92 -16.36 29.62
C SER A 352 -4.18 -17.63 30.02
N ASN A 353 -4.79 -18.78 29.71
CA ASN A 353 -4.12 -20.08 29.79
C ASN A 353 -3.25 -20.29 28.54
N THR A 354 -2.05 -19.72 28.56
CA THR A 354 -1.18 -19.62 27.38
C THR A 354 0.29 -19.87 27.73
N THR A 355 1.11 -19.91 26.68
CA THR A 355 2.57 -19.86 26.80
C THR A 355 3.03 -18.42 26.65
N TRP A 356 3.71 -17.90 27.66
CA TRP A 356 4.29 -16.57 27.70
C TRP A 356 5.76 -16.61 27.31
N LYS A 357 6.18 -15.63 26.51
CA LYS A 357 7.58 -15.42 26.15
C LYS A 357 8.10 -14.18 26.85
N PHE A 358 9.03 -14.40 27.79
CA PHE A 358 9.78 -13.35 28.47
C PHE A 358 11.03 -12.99 27.67
N ARG A 359 11.34 -11.70 27.62
CA ARG A 359 12.52 -11.15 26.95
C ARG A 359 13.12 -10.02 27.77
N ALA A 360 14.43 -9.98 27.82
CA ALA A 360 15.23 -9.00 28.54
C ALA A 360 16.45 -8.56 27.72
N LEU A 361 16.78 -7.26 27.80
CA LEU A 361 18.00 -6.67 27.29
C LEU A 361 18.59 -5.78 28.39
N ALA A 362 19.82 -6.08 28.81
CA ALA A 362 20.54 -5.23 29.76
C ALA A 362 21.73 -4.55 29.12
N TYR A 363 22.07 -3.36 29.62
CA TYR A 363 23.32 -2.68 29.29
C TYR A 363 23.86 -1.84 30.46
N ASP A 364 25.18 -1.63 30.48
CA ASP A 364 25.87 -0.76 31.42
C ASP A 364 26.33 0.57 30.79
N LYS A 365 27.04 1.40 31.55
CA LYS A 365 27.53 2.72 31.10
C LYS A 365 28.56 2.60 29.97
N GLU A 366 29.27 1.47 29.90
CA GLU A 366 30.28 1.15 28.91
C GLU A 366 29.68 0.54 27.62
N LEU A 367 28.35 0.36 27.58
CA LEU A 367 27.59 -0.32 26.53
C LEU A 367 28.00 -1.79 26.35
N ASN A 368 28.47 -2.43 27.43
CA ASN A 368 28.42 -3.89 27.51
C ASN A 368 26.94 -4.28 27.60
N SER A 369 26.57 -5.40 27.00
CA SER A 369 25.16 -5.77 26.91
C SER A 369 24.95 -7.27 26.96
N GLY A 370 23.79 -7.67 27.45
CA GLY A 370 23.35 -9.06 27.47
C GLY A 370 21.87 -9.16 27.14
N THR A 371 21.43 -10.34 26.76
CA THR A 371 20.00 -10.62 26.52
C THR A 371 19.60 -11.92 27.20
N LEU A 372 18.36 -12.00 27.64
CA LEU A 372 17.78 -13.19 28.24
C LEU A 372 16.39 -13.42 27.64
N GLU A 373 16.12 -14.65 27.19
CA GLU A 373 14.78 -15.08 26.81
C GLU A 373 14.38 -16.30 27.64
N ALA A 374 13.12 -16.37 28.03
CA ALA A 374 12.55 -17.51 28.74
C ALA A 374 11.10 -17.74 28.36
N ILE A 375 10.63 -18.96 28.60
CA ILE A 375 9.27 -19.39 28.33
C ILE A 375 8.65 -19.85 29.65
N THR A 376 7.43 -19.39 29.94
CA THR A 376 6.63 -19.85 31.08
C THR A 376 5.21 -20.14 30.62
N VAL A 377 4.49 -21.02 31.33
CA VAL A 377 3.14 -21.47 30.96
C VAL A 377 2.16 -21.15 32.09
N SER A 378 1.06 -20.49 31.75
CA SER A 378 -0.07 -20.29 32.66
C SER A 378 -1.15 -21.34 32.35
N ARG A 379 -1.56 -22.14 33.35
CA ARG A 379 -2.60 -23.18 33.19
C ARG A 379 -3.32 -23.51 34.49
N LYS A 380 -4.50 -24.11 34.39
CA LYS A 380 -5.27 -24.69 35.49
C LYS A 380 -5.46 -26.20 35.30
N GLU A 381 -5.80 -26.91 36.38
CA GLU A 381 -6.01 -28.36 36.40
C GLU A 381 -7.27 -28.76 35.61
N LEU A 382 -8.34 -27.97 35.73
CA LEU A 382 -9.49 -28.00 34.83
C LEU A 382 -9.49 -26.68 34.05
N MET A 383 -9.65 -26.74 32.72
CA MET A 383 -9.66 -25.56 31.87
C MET A 383 -10.85 -25.57 30.92
N VAL A 384 -11.50 -24.41 30.81
CA VAL A 384 -12.40 -24.10 29.68
C VAL A 384 -11.69 -23.16 28.71
N THR A 385 -11.89 -23.40 27.41
CA THR A 385 -11.39 -22.53 26.33
C THR A 385 -12.51 -22.34 25.30
N PRO A 386 -13.31 -21.29 25.44
CA PRO A 386 -14.36 -20.91 24.52
C PRO A 386 -13.82 -20.61 23.11
N ASN A 387 -14.54 -21.09 22.10
CA ASN A 387 -14.38 -20.69 20.71
C ASN A 387 -15.50 -19.71 20.35
N LEU A 388 -15.27 -18.44 20.68
CA LEU A 388 -16.24 -17.37 20.49
C LEU A 388 -16.18 -16.76 19.09
N PRO A 389 -17.32 -16.31 18.54
CA PRO A 389 -17.33 -15.45 17.35
C PRO A 389 -16.69 -14.09 17.63
N ARG A 390 -16.10 -13.48 16.60
CA ARG A 390 -15.63 -12.09 16.69
C ARG A 390 -16.76 -11.08 16.92
N PHE A 391 -17.95 -11.40 16.41
CA PHE A 391 -19.20 -10.67 16.57
C PHE A 391 -20.37 -11.58 16.22
N ILE A 392 -21.59 -11.22 16.62
CA ILE A 392 -22.85 -11.87 16.20
C ILE A 392 -23.80 -10.84 15.58
N ARG A 393 -24.86 -11.27 14.88
CA ARG A 393 -25.86 -10.35 14.29
C ARG A 393 -27.27 -10.65 14.78
N HIS A 394 -28.11 -9.62 14.84
CA HIS A 394 -29.54 -9.76 15.15
C HIS A 394 -30.22 -10.80 14.25
N GLY A 395 -30.92 -11.76 14.85
CA GLY A 395 -31.66 -12.79 14.12
C GLY A 395 -30.80 -13.89 13.48
N ASP A 396 -29.47 -13.84 13.62
CA ASP A 396 -28.63 -15.01 13.30
C ASP A 396 -28.96 -16.14 14.29
N LYS A 397 -28.84 -17.38 13.82
CA LYS A 397 -28.85 -18.58 14.66
C LYS A 397 -27.43 -19.11 14.73
N THR A 398 -26.81 -19.09 15.90
CA THR A 398 -25.37 -19.36 16.04
C THR A 398 -25.06 -20.39 17.12
N SER A 399 -23.85 -20.97 17.04
CA SER A 399 -23.27 -21.81 18.09
C SER A 399 -22.11 -21.10 18.80
N ILE A 400 -22.03 -21.33 20.10
CA ILE A 400 -20.80 -21.18 20.88
C ILE A 400 -20.36 -22.56 21.34
N SER A 401 -19.09 -22.88 21.14
CA SER A 401 -18.48 -24.11 21.65
C SER A 401 -17.36 -23.78 22.62
N THR A 402 -17.05 -24.70 23.51
CA THR A 402 -15.91 -24.61 24.42
C THR A 402 -15.18 -25.92 24.47
N LYS A 403 -13.85 -25.88 24.51
CA LYS A 403 -13.01 -27.03 24.83
C LYS A 403 -12.88 -27.14 26.34
N ILE A 404 -13.08 -28.33 26.88
CA ILE A 404 -12.90 -28.64 28.30
C ILE A 404 -11.70 -29.58 28.39
N SER A 405 -10.68 -29.20 29.16
CA SER A 405 -9.44 -29.97 29.27
C SER A 405 -9.15 -30.36 30.72
N ASN A 406 -8.80 -31.62 30.94
CA ASN A 406 -8.32 -32.12 32.21
C ASN A 406 -6.79 -32.22 32.18
N LEU A 407 -6.10 -31.34 32.90
CA LEU A 407 -4.64 -31.33 33.06
C LEU A 407 -4.23 -31.77 34.47
N SER A 408 -5.16 -32.34 35.25
CA SER A 408 -4.88 -32.92 36.56
C SER A 408 -4.31 -34.34 36.43
N ASP A 409 -3.78 -34.89 37.52
CA ASP A 409 -3.17 -36.22 37.52
C ASP A 409 -4.18 -37.39 37.61
N HIS A 410 -5.48 -37.13 37.57
CA HIS A 410 -6.55 -38.14 37.69
C HIS A 410 -7.75 -37.81 36.80
N ALA A 411 -8.68 -38.75 36.63
CA ALA A 411 -9.91 -38.52 35.87
C ALA A 411 -10.85 -37.54 36.60
N LEU A 412 -11.50 -36.66 35.84
CA LEU A 412 -12.44 -35.65 36.35
C LEU A 412 -13.82 -35.81 35.70
N GLY A 413 -14.86 -35.92 36.54
CA GLY A 413 -16.26 -35.81 36.15
C GLY A 413 -16.88 -34.52 36.67
N GLY A 414 -17.71 -33.87 35.86
CA GLY A 414 -18.28 -32.57 36.19
C GLY A 414 -19.36 -32.08 35.25
N LYS A 415 -19.75 -30.82 35.42
CA LYS A 415 -20.74 -30.12 34.58
C LYS A 415 -20.14 -28.86 34.00
N VAL A 416 -20.54 -28.55 32.77
CA VAL A 416 -20.25 -27.27 32.12
C VAL A 416 -21.55 -26.55 31.81
N ARG A 417 -21.56 -25.22 31.96
CA ARG A 417 -22.70 -24.38 31.60
C ARG A 417 -22.27 -23.12 30.86
N ILE A 418 -23.20 -22.56 30.09
CA ILE A 418 -23.11 -21.23 29.50
C ILE A 418 -24.17 -20.30 30.13
N GLU A 419 -23.80 -19.06 30.39
CA GLU A 419 -24.68 -18.01 30.88
C GLU A 419 -24.51 -16.76 30.03
N PHE A 420 -25.62 -16.13 29.66
CA PHE A 420 -25.63 -14.85 28.98
C PHE A 420 -25.99 -13.75 29.97
N PHE A 421 -25.31 -12.61 29.89
CA PHE A 421 -25.55 -11.49 30.80
C PHE A 421 -25.40 -10.15 30.09
N ASP A 422 -25.93 -9.11 30.71
CA ASP A 422 -25.74 -7.72 30.28
C ASP A 422 -24.38 -7.22 30.78
N PRO A 423 -23.43 -6.86 29.91
CA PRO A 423 -22.11 -6.43 30.35
C PRO A 423 -22.11 -5.12 31.14
N LEU A 424 -23.19 -4.32 31.08
CA LEU A 424 -23.30 -3.05 31.81
C LEU A 424 -23.91 -3.22 33.21
N THR A 425 -24.85 -4.15 33.37
CA THR A 425 -25.61 -4.33 34.63
C THR A 425 -25.29 -5.61 35.38
N ASP A 426 -24.52 -6.51 34.76
CA ASP A 426 -24.20 -7.85 35.24
C ASP A 426 -25.38 -8.80 35.38
N GLN A 427 -26.57 -8.38 34.94
CA GLN A 427 -27.80 -9.16 35.05
C GLN A 427 -27.85 -10.25 33.99
N ILE A 428 -28.22 -11.47 34.41
CA ILE A 428 -28.43 -12.60 33.50
C ILE A 428 -29.56 -12.28 32.51
N LYS A 429 -29.31 -12.52 31.22
CA LYS A 429 -30.28 -12.41 30.14
C LYS A 429 -30.95 -13.76 29.92
N ASP A 430 -32.27 -13.77 29.89
CA ASP A 430 -33.07 -14.96 29.57
C ASP A 430 -33.09 -15.20 28.04
N ILE A 431 -32.00 -15.74 27.52
CA ILE A 431 -31.92 -16.24 26.15
C ILE A 431 -32.07 -17.76 26.21
N ARG A 432 -33.03 -18.30 25.46
CA ARG A 432 -33.36 -19.73 25.50
C ARG A 432 -32.21 -20.60 24.99
N ILE A 433 -31.76 -21.55 25.81
CA ILE A 433 -30.73 -22.55 25.47
C ILE A 433 -31.27 -23.94 25.86
N ALA A 434 -31.40 -24.86 24.90
CA ALA A 434 -32.02 -26.16 25.14
C ALA A 434 -31.26 -27.03 26.17
N ASP A 435 -29.93 -27.05 26.09
CA ASP A 435 -29.04 -27.87 26.92
C ASP A 435 -28.00 -26.99 27.64
N GLN A 436 -28.48 -26.02 28.43
CA GLN A 436 -27.62 -25.04 29.10
C GLN A 436 -26.52 -25.69 29.96
N TYR A 437 -26.84 -26.81 30.60
CA TYR A 437 -25.91 -27.63 31.39
C TYR A 437 -25.60 -28.93 30.63
N GLN A 438 -24.32 -29.24 30.48
CA GLN A 438 -23.85 -30.49 29.86
C GLN A 438 -22.88 -31.20 30.81
N ASP A 439 -23.02 -32.51 30.97
CA ASP A 439 -22.11 -33.33 31.78
C ASP A 439 -20.82 -33.64 30.99
N PHE A 440 -19.68 -33.74 31.66
CA PHE A 440 -18.43 -34.24 31.08
C PHE A 440 -17.74 -35.25 32.00
N ASN A 441 -17.01 -36.18 31.40
CA ASN A 441 -16.10 -37.09 32.08
C ASN A 441 -14.81 -37.22 31.27
N LEU A 442 -13.67 -36.89 31.88
CA LEU A 442 -12.39 -36.74 31.20
C LEU A 442 -11.29 -37.50 31.93
N GLU A 443 -10.62 -38.41 31.24
CA GLU A 443 -9.37 -39.02 31.71
C GLU A 443 -8.26 -37.96 31.85
N LYS A 444 -7.16 -38.33 32.51
CA LYS A 444 -5.95 -37.49 32.60
C LYS A 444 -5.48 -37.08 31.19
N ASP A 445 -5.11 -35.81 31.04
CA ASP A 445 -4.64 -35.19 29.79
C ASP A 445 -5.65 -35.27 28.62
N ALA A 446 -6.91 -35.64 28.89
CA ALA A 446 -7.98 -35.71 27.89
C ALA A 446 -8.71 -34.38 27.75
N SER A 447 -9.44 -34.24 26.64
CA SER A 447 -10.31 -33.09 26.39
C SER A 447 -11.62 -33.52 25.74
N SER A 448 -12.68 -32.77 26.01
CA SER A 448 -13.97 -32.86 25.34
C SER A 448 -14.41 -31.46 24.89
N SER A 449 -15.60 -31.37 24.31
CA SER A 449 -16.21 -30.10 23.92
C SER A 449 -17.67 -30.08 24.29
N ALA A 450 -18.16 -28.91 24.70
CA ALA A 450 -19.58 -28.61 24.80
C ALA A 450 -19.96 -27.55 23.77
N THR A 451 -21.17 -27.63 23.22
CA THR A 451 -21.67 -26.68 22.20
C THR A 451 -23.11 -26.31 22.50
N TRP A 452 -23.43 -25.03 22.39
CA TRP A 452 -24.77 -24.48 22.59
C TRP A 452 -25.21 -23.70 21.37
N MET A 453 -26.41 -23.99 20.89
CA MET A 453 -27.09 -23.24 19.82
C MET A 453 -28.12 -22.30 20.43
N PHE A 454 -28.20 -21.07 19.90
CA PHE A 454 -29.20 -20.09 20.32
C PHE A 454 -29.50 -19.11 19.17
N ASP A 455 -30.66 -18.44 19.29
CA ASP A 455 -31.06 -17.35 18.40
C ASP A 455 -30.61 -16.01 19.01
N VAL A 456 -29.98 -15.17 18.19
CA VAL A 456 -29.46 -13.87 18.65
C VAL A 456 -30.62 -12.85 18.74
N PRO A 457 -30.88 -12.26 19.92
CA PRO A 457 -31.94 -11.26 20.08
C PRO A 457 -31.69 -10.01 19.23
N SER A 458 -32.78 -9.32 18.85
CA SER A 458 -32.72 -8.14 17.98
C SER A 458 -32.68 -6.80 18.75
N ASP A 459 -32.71 -6.84 20.08
CA ASP A 459 -32.86 -5.69 20.98
C ASP A 459 -31.62 -5.46 21.87
N ILE A 460 -30.48 -6.09 21.53
CA ILE A 460 -29.22 -5.97 22.27
C ILE A 460 -28.07 -5.54 21.34
N GLU A 461 -27.14 -4.75 21.86
CA GLU A 461 -25.93 -4.30 21.13
C GLU A 461 -24.67 -5.03 21.57
N MET A 462 -24.69 -5.60 22.78
CA MET A 462 -23.60 -6.39 23.34
C MET A 462 -24.19 -7.57 24.11
N LEU A 463 -23.43 -8.67 24.14
CA LEU A 463 -23.79 -9.88 24.86
C LEU A 463 -22.60 -10.34 25.71
N GLY A 464 -22.75 -10.32 27.02
CA GLY A 464 -21.81 -10.97 27.92
C GLY A 464 -22.00 -12.49 27.85
N VAL A 465 -20.91 -13.24 27.72
CA VAL A 465 -20.90 -14.70 27.71
C VAL A 465 -20.01 -15.20 28.84
N ARG A 466 -20.55 -16.05 29.70
CA ARG A 466 -19.82 -16.79 30.73
C ARG A 466 -19.91 -18.27 30.44
N ILE A 467 -18.78 -18.97 30.47
CA ILE A 467 -18.74 -20.42 30.39
C ILE A 467 -18.03 -20.91 31.63
N ILE A 468 -18.68 -21.81 32.38
CA ILE A 468 -18.20 -22.30 33.68
C ILE A 468 -18.22 -23.82 33.66
N ALA A 469 -17.08 -24.45 33.96
CA ALA A 469 -16.97 -25.88 34.23
C ALA A 469 -16.63 -26.12 35.69
N GLU A 470 -17.33 -27.06 36.31
CA GLU A 470 -17.19 -27.43 37.71
C GLU A 470 -17.09 -28.95 37.85
N SER A 471 -16.14 -29.40 38.65
CA SER A 471 -15.96 -30.78 39.12
C SER A 471 -15.99 -30.80 40.65
N ALA A 472 -15.86 -31.97 41.26
CA ALA A 472 -15.79 -32.06 42.72
C ALA A 472 -14.58 -31.31 43.33
N SER A 473 -13.46 -31.23 42.60
CA SER A 473 -12.18 -30.72 43.12
C SER A 473 -11.70 -29.42 42.46
N PHE A 474 -12.15 -29.14 41.23
CA PHE A 474 -11.68 -28.01 40.43
C PHE A 474 -12.83 -27.29 39.73
N SER A 475 -12.67 -25.99 39.51
CA SER A 475 -13.56 -25.19 38.68
C SER A 475 -12.78 -24.20 37.81
N ASP A 476 -13.33 -23.88 36.65
CA ASP A 476 -12.82 -22.85 35.77
C ASP A 476 -13.96 -22.15 35.05
N GLY A 477 -13.83 -20.84 34.89
CA GLY A 477 -14.75 -20.06 34.09
C GLY A 477 -14.03 -19.00 33.27
N GLU A 478 -14.53 -18.72 32.07
CA GLU A 478 -14.11 -17.59 31.25
C GLU A 478 -15.31 -16.70 30.93
N GLN A 479 -15.09 -15.39 30.94
CA GLN A 479 -16.07 -14.38 30.58
C GLN A 479 -15.57 -13.49 29.46
N HIS A 480 -16.43 -13.26 28.46
CA HIS A 480 -16.15 -12.35 27.35
C HIS A 480 -17.37 -11.49 27.02
N VAL A 481 -17.11 -10.39 26.31
CA VAL A 481 -18.16 -9.54 25.74
C VAL A 481 -18.12 -9.68 24.22
N LEU A 482 -19.28 -9.95 23.62
CA LEU A 482 -19.47 -10.02 22.18
C LEU A 482 -20.23 -8.80 21.68
N SER A 483 -19.74 -8.18 20.61
CA SER A 483 -20.50 -7.18 19.87
C SER A 483 -21.64 -7.84 19.07
N VAL A 484 -22.83 -7.27 19.18
CA VAL A 484 -24.03 -7.68 18.45
C VAL A 484 -24.32 -6.61 17.39
N LEU A 485 -24.09 -6.96 16.12
CA LEU A 485 -24.28 -6.06 15.00
C LEU A 485 -25.72 -6.09 14.48
N PRO A 486 -26.25 -4.97 13.98
CA PRO A 486 -27.59 -4.93 13.42
C PRO A 486 -27.69 -5.75 12.13
N ASN A 487 -28.84 -6.40 11.93
CA ASN A 487 -29.20 -7.07 10.67
C ASN A 487 -29.96 -6.12 9.70
N ARG A 488 -29.81 -4.82 9.92
CA ARG A 488 -30.40 -3.74 9.14
C ARG A 488 -29.33 -2.69 8.90
N MET A 489 -29.25 -2.16 7.68
CA MET A 489 -28.23 -1.17 7.33
C MET A 489 -28.78 -0.08 6.42
N LEU A 490 -28.11 1.07 6.43
CA LEU A 490 -28.33 2.13 5.44
C LEU A 490 -27.74 1.67 4.09
N VAL A 491 -28.58 1.63 3.07
CA VAL A 491 -28.22 1.33 1.68
C VAL A 491 -28.28 2.64 0.90
N THR A 492 -27.28 2.88 0.05
CA THR A 492 -27.24 4.01 -0.88
C THR A 492 -27.26 3.47 -2.30
N GLU A 493 -28.25 3.88 -3.08
CA GLU A 493 -28.36 3.60 -4.50
C GLU A 493 -28.43 4.92 -5.28
N SER A 494 -28.10 4.88 -6.56
CA SER A 494 -28.05 6.05 -7.43
C SER A 494 -28.59 5.76 -8.83
N MET A 495 -29.10 6.81 -9.47
CA MET A 495 -29.39 6.85 -10.90
C MET A 495 -28.64 8.02 -11.53
N THR A 496 -27.71 7.73 -12.43
CA THR A 496 -26.97 8.74 -13.21
C THR A 496 -27.88 9.39 -14.27
N MET A 497 -27.70 10.68 -14.49
CA MET A 497 -28.50 11.47 -15.42
C MET A 497 -27.57 12.33 -16.28
N ASN A 498 -27.53 12.06 -17.58
CA ASN A 498 -26.62 12.69 -18.53
C ASN A 498 -27.38 13.32 -19.69
N VAL A 499 -27.07 14.59 -19.99
CA VAL A 499 -27.70 15.38 -21.05
C VAL A 499 -26.61 16.10 -21.85
N ASN A 500 -26.65 16.00 -23.17
CA ASN A 500 -25.65 16.58 -24.07
C ASN A 500 -26.30 17.54 -25.07
N GLY A 501 -26.02 18.84 -24.93
CA GLY A 501 -26.61 19.88 -25.76
C GLY A 501 -28.11 20.09 -25.51
N PRO A 502 -28.79 20.84 -26.41
CA PRO A 502 -30.20 21.17 -26.25
C PRO A 502 -31.07 19.93 -26.43
N GLN A 503 -31.68 19.44 -25.35
CA GLN A 503 -32.60 18.30 -25.38
C GLN A 503 -33.47 18.24 -24.11
N THR A 504 -34.57 17.49 -24.22
CA THR A 504 -35.39 17.08 -23.07
C THR A 504 -35.26 15.57 -22.90
N LYS A 505 -34.84 15.11 -21.71
CA LYS A 505 -34.63 13.69 -21.42
C LYS A 505 -35.31 13.29 -20.10
N ASP A 506 -36.00 12.16 -20.15
CA ASP A 506 -36.69 11.55 -19.01
C ASP A 506 -35.86 10.37 -18.47
N PHE A 507 -35.73 10.30 -17.14
CA PHE A 507 -35.01 9.27 -16.41
C PHE A 507 -35.95 8.60 -15.40
N VAL A 508 -35.82 7.28 -15.22
CA VAL A 508 -36.68 6.50 -14.32
C VAL A 508 -35.83 5.63 -13.41
N PHE A 509 -35.86 5.95 -12.12
CA PHE A 509 -35.24 5.18 -11.04
C PHE A 509 -36.25 4.10 -10.59
N ASP A 510 -36.26 2.99 -11.30
CA ASP A 510 -37.27 1.93 -11.15
C ASP A 510 -37.41 1.40 -9.72
N LYS A 511 -36.28 1.21 -9.02
CA LYS A 511 -36.26 0.72 -7.64
C LYS A 511 -36.96 1.66 -6.65
N LEU A 512 -36.86 2.97 -6.83
CA LEU A 512 -37.61 3.96 -6.03
C LEU A 512 -39.08 4.02 -6.47
N ALA A 513 -39.33 4.01 -7.79
CA ALA A 513 -40.67 4.16 -8.34
C ALA A 513 -41.59 2.96 -8.08
N ASN A 514 -41.02 1.76 -8.01
CA ASN A 514 -41.75 0.48 -7.96
C ASN A 514 -41.34 -0.41 -6.77
N ASN A 515 -40.88 0.19 -5.67
CA ASN A 515 -40.51 -0.54 -4.46
C ASN A 515 -41.69 -1.33 -3.86
N LYS A 516 -41.45 -2.57 -3.43
CA LYS A 516 -42.44 -3.48 -2.82
C LYS A 516 -42.02 -4.02 -1.45
N SER A 517 -40.88 -3.60 -0.91
CA SER A 517 -40.44 -4.07 0.40
C SER A 517 -41.30 -3.47 1.53
N ASN A 518 -41.72 -4.32 2.46
CA ASN A 518 -42.53 -3.93 3.62
C ASN A 518 -41.66 -3.52 4.84
N SER A 519 -40.37 -3.82 4.82
CA SER A 519 -39.43 -3.46 5.91
C SER A 519 -38.55 -2.28 5.56
N LEU A 520 -38.52 -1.84 4.30
CA LEU A 520 -37.75 -0.67 3.89
C LEU A 520 -38.26 0.59 4.58
N SER A 521 -37.33 1.39 5.11
CA SER A 521 -37.64 2.74 5.60
C SER A 521 -36.78 3.76 4.89
N ASN A 522 -37.43 4.69 4.19
CA ASN A 522 -36.79 5.84 3.57
C ASN A 522 -35.94 6.63 4.59
N TYR A 523 -34.79 7.13 4.14
CA TYR A 523 -33.94 8.02 4.95
C TYR A 523 -33.77 9.37 4.25
N ARG A 524 -33.22 9.37 3.02
CA ARG A 524 -32.92 10.59 2.27
C ARG A 524 -32.98 10.36 0.76
N LEU A 525 -33.54 11.31 0.03
CA LEU A 525 -33.41 11.41 -1.43
C LEU A 525 -32.58 12.66 -1.73
N THR A 526 -31.52 12.55 -2.52
CA THR A 526 -30.64 13.67 -2.84
C THR A 526 -30.52 13.80 -4.35
N LEU A 527 -30.82 14.98 -4.90
CA LEU A 527 -30.52 15.32 -6.29
C LEU A 527 -29.22 16.12 -6.31
N GLU A 528 -28.23 15.63 -7.06
CA GLU A 528 -27.06 16.41 -7.44
C GLU A 528 -27.10 16.70 -8.93
N TYR A 529 -26.74 17.93 -9.32
CA TYR A 529 -26.72 18.31 -10.72
C TYR A 529 -25.67 19.37 -11.00
N THR A 530 -24.98 19.23 -12.13
CA THR A 530 -24.04 20.21 -12.70
C THR A 530 -24.51 20.60 -14.09
N GLY A 531 -24.91 21.86 -14.26
CA GLY A 531 -25.42 22.39 -15.52
C GLY A 531 -24.37 22.76 -16.56
N ASN A 532 -23.14 23.07 -16.12
CA ASN A 532 -22.00 23.40 -17.00
C ASN A 532 -20.67 22.83 -16.47
N PRO A 533 -20.40 21.53 -16.70
CA PRO A 533 -19.21 20.87 -16.20
C PRO A 533 -17.91 21.28 -16.92
N ALA A 534 -17.96 22.08 -18.00
CA ALA A 534 -16.76 22.61 -18.64
C ALA A 534 -15.91 23.44 -17.65
N TRP A 535 -16.53 24.03 -16.64
CA TRP A 535 -15.85 24.77 -15.57
C TRP A 535 -14.95 23.93 -14.67
N TYR A 536 -15.13 22.61 -14.61
CA TYR A 536 -14.21 21.73 -13.87
C TYR A 536 -12.79 21.75 -14.45
N ALA A 537 -12.64 22.04 -15.75
CA ALA A 537 -11.33 22.23 -16.38
C ALA A 537 -10.64 23.51 -15.86
N VAL A 538 -11.39 24.60 -15.68
CA VAL A 538 -10.86 25.86 -15.13
C VAL A 538 -10.49 25.68 -13.65
N GLN A 539 -11.31 24.96 -12.88
CA GLN A 539 -11.01 24.64 -11.48
C GLN A 539 -9.76 23.78 -11.31
N ALA A 540 -9.30 23.07 -12.35
CA ALA A 540 -8.07 22.27 -12.31
C ALA A 540 -6.78 23.10 -12.49
N LEU A 541 -6.85 24.33 -13.03
CA LEU A 541 -5.67 25.18 -13.29
C LEU A 541 -4.76 25.42 -12.05
N PRO A 542 -5.28 25.75 -10.85
CA PRO A 542 -4.45 26.11 -9.70
C PRO A 542 -3.48 25.01 -9.24
N THR A 543 -3.86 23.75 -9.49
CA THR A 543 -3.04 22.56 -9.15
C THR A 543 -1.63 22.62 -9.77
N LEU A 544 -1.47 23.39 -10.86
CA LEU A 544 -0.21 23.52 -11.59
C LEU A 544 0.50 24.86 -11.40
N SER A 545 -0.18 25.87 -10.82
CA SER A 545 0.38 27.22 -10.66
C SER A 545 1.59 27.24 -9.71
N ASN A 546 1.57 26.38 -8.68
CA ASN A 546 2.69 26.21 -7.76
C ASN A 546 3.37 24.85 -8.00
N PRO A 547 4.63 24.82 -8.42
CA PRO A 547 5.37 23.58 -8.60
C PRO A 547 5.47 22.78 -7.29
N THR A 548 5.00 21.53 -7.30
CA THR A 548 5.20 20.58 -6.20
C THR A 548 6.60 19.96 -6.17
N ASN A 549 7.37 20.16 -7.24
CA ASN A 549 8.75 19.69 -7.37
C ASN A 549 9.59 20.71 -8.18
N GLU A 550 10.91 20.56 -8.13
CA GLU A 550 11.88 21.47 -8.77
C GLU A 550 12.25 21.06 -10.21
N ASN A 551 11.40 20.28 -10.89
CA ASN A 551 11.70 19.72 -12.20
C ASN A 551 11.22 20.63 -13.34
N ALA A 552 11.77 20.46 -14.55
CA ALA A 552 11.46 21.32 -15.69
C ALA A 552 9.99 21.26 -16.14
N VAL A 553 9.32 20.12 -16.01
CA VAL A 553 7.90 19.96 -16.36
C VAL A 553 7.01 20.78 -15.43
N ASN A 554 7.24 20.72 -14.11
CA ASN A 554 6.45 21.46 -13.14
C ASN A 554 6.70 22.97 -13.22
N TRP A 555 7.96 23.39 -13.40
CA TRP A 555 8.26 24.81 -13.62
C TRP A 555 7.67 25.32 -14.94
N PHE A 556 7.69 24.50 -15.99
CA PHE A 556 7.02 24.84 -17.24
C PHE A 556 5.50 24.90 -17.09
N ALA A 557 4.90 23.98 -16.34
CA ALA A 557 3.47 23.99 -16.04
C ALA A 557 3.04 25.25 -15.28
N SER A 558 3.85 25.67 -14.30
CA SER A 558 3.64 26.92 -13.59
C SER A 558 3.71 28.12 -14.54
N TYR A 559 4.75 28.19 -15.40
CA TYR A 559 4.82 29.22 -16.44
C TYR A 559 3.58 29.20 -17.35
N TYR A 560 3.18 28.02 -17.81
CA TYR A 560 2.07 27.81 -18.73
C TYR A 560 0.76 28.31 -18.14
N VAL A 561 0.42 27.83 -16.94
CA VAL A 561 -0.86 28.16 -16.28
C VAL A 561 -0.91 29.62 -15.85
N ASN A 562 0.19 30.23 -15.39
CA ASN A 562 0.20 31.63 -15.02
C ASN A 562 0.07 32.55 -16.26
N THR A 563 0.71 32.17 -17.37
CA THR A 563 0.55 32.88 -18.66
C THR A 563 -0.88 32.74 -19.19
N LEU A 564 -1.41 31.50 -19.20
CA LEU A 564 -2.78 31.21 -19.61
C LEU A 564 -3.80 31.93 -18.72
N GLY A 565 -3.62 31.91 -17.40
CA GLY A 565 -4.49 32.59 -16.45
C GLY A 565 -4.57 34.09 -16.71
N SER A 566 -3.44 34.72 -17.04
CA SER A 566 -3.40 36.13 -17.45
C SER A 566 -4.18 36.37 -18.75
N ALA A 567 -4.01 35.51 -19.75
CA ALA A 567 -4.70 35.64 -21.03
C ALA A 567 -6.20 35.36 -20.95
N ILE A 568 -6.62 34.37 -20.15
CA ILE A 568 -8.03 34.02 -19.93
C ILE A 568 -8.80 35.25 -19.43
N THR A 569 -8.20 36.07 -18.55
CA THR A 569 -8.89 37.26 -18.04
C THR A 569 -9.22 38.31 -19.11
N GLN A 570 -8.46 38.32 -20.21
CA GLN A 570 -8.64 39.24 -21.33
C GLN A 570 -9.57 38.67 -22.40
N GLN A 571 -9.48 37.37 -22.67
CA GLN A 571 -10.17 36.70 -23.77
C GLN A 571 -11.56 36.17 -23.38
N TYR A 572 -11.80 35.87 -22.10
CA TYR A 572 -13.06 35.29 -21.62
C TYR A 572 -13.68 36.14 -20.49
N PRO A 573 -14.40 37.24 -20.82
CA PRO A 573 -14.96 38.16 -19.82
C PRO A 573 -15.88 37.50 -18.79
N LYS A 574 -16.59 36.43 -19.16
CA LYS A 574 -17.42 35.64 -18.23
C LYS A 574 -16.58 34.95 -17.16
N VAL A 575 -15.41 34.40 -17.52
CA VAL A 575 -14.44 33.82 -16.57
C VAL A 575 -13.97 34.89 -15.59
N THR A 576 -13.58 36.07 -16.08
CA THR A 576 -13.15 37.20 -15.24
C THR A 576 -14.23 37.64 -14.25
N ASN A 577 -15.47 37.78 -14.70
CA ASN A 577 -16.58 38.19 -13.83
C ASN A 577 -16.88 37.16 -12.75
N MET A 578 -16.81 35.88 -13.11
CA MET A 578 -17.05 34.79 -12.18
C MET A 578 -15.94 34.66 -11.14
N ILE A 579 -14.67 34.83 -11.53
CA ILE A 579 -13.53 34.88 -10.60
C ILE A 579 -13.69 36.04 -9.60
N LYS A 580 -14.14 37.21 -10.07
CA LYS A 580 -14.44 38.34 -9.18
C LYS A 580 -15.56 38.00 -8.19
N ALA A 581 -16.61 37.33 -8.64
CA ALA A 581 -17.71 36.88 -7.80
C ALA A 581 -17.26 35.85 -6.75
N TRP A 582 -16.44 34.86 -7.13
CA TRP A 582 -15.83 33.92 -6.18
C TRP A 582 -14.97 34.62 -5.12
N LYS A 583 -14.20 35.64 -5.51
CA LYS A 583 -13.39 36.44 -4.57
C LYS A 583 -14.25 37.24 -3.61
N GLN A 584 -15.41 37.72 -4.05
CA GLN A 584 -16.37 38.47 -3.23
C GLN A 584 -17.15 37.58 -2.26
N GLN A 585 -17.38 36.32 -2.61
CA GLN A 585 -17.99 35.30 -1.73
C GLN A 585 -17.05 34.81 -0.62
N GLY A 586 -15.82 35.33 -0.51
CA GLY A 586 -14.97 35.09 0.65
C GLY A 586 -14.37 33.69 0.76
N GLY A 587 -14.41 32.88 -0.31
CA GLY A 587 -13.84 31.53 -0.30
C GLY A 587 -14.44 30.66 0.81
N ASP A 588 -15.76 30.70 0.99
CA ASP A 588 -16.43 29.83 1.95
C ASP A 588 -16.00 28.38 1.72
N LYS A 589 -15.55 27.75 2.81
CA LYS A 589 -14.96 26.40 2.87
C LYS A 589 -15.80 25.30 2.24
N GLU A 590 -17.04 25.56 1.84
CA GLU A 590 -17.94 24.57 1.23
C GLU A 590 -17.99 24.64 -0.31
N THR A 591 -17.53 25.73 -0.94
CA THR A 591 -17.69 25.93 -2.40
C THR A 591 -16.51 25.46 -3.25
N LEU A 592 -15.29 25.44 -2.72
CA LEU A 592 -14.06 25.02 -3.41
C LEU A 592 -13.39 23.83 -2.72
N ILE A 593 -14.16 22.77 -2.51
CA ILE A 593 -13.68 21.50 -1.92
C ILE A 593 -13.49 20.42 -2.98
N SER A 594 -12.49 19.57 -2.77
CA SER A 594 -12.24 18.36 -3.56
C SER A 594 -13.51 17.52 -3.68
N LYS A 595 -13.70 16.86 -4.81
CA LYS A 595 -14.78 15.88 -4.99
C LYS A 595 -14.66 14.71 -4.00
N LEU A 596 -13.45 14.36 -3.57
CA LEU A 596 -13.22 13.37 -2.51
C LEU A 596 -13.70 13.84 -1.14
N GLN A 597 -13.77 15.14 -0.89
CA GLN A 597 -14.29 15.70 0.36
C GLN A 597 -15.77 16.09 0.26
N LYS A 598 -16.25 16.47 -0.93
CA LYS A 598 -17.64 16.85 -1.20
C LYS A 598 -18.57 15.66 -0.95
N ASN A 599 -19.76 15.94 -0.41
CA ASN A 599 -20.85 14.97 -0.18
C ASN A 599 -20.43 13.70 0.57
N GLU A 600 -19.76 13.87 1.71
CA GLU A 600 -19.34 12.74 2.53
C GLU A 600 -20.54 11.85 2.95
N GLU A 601 -21.71 12.46 3.16
CA GLU A 601 -22.94 11.73 3.50
C GLU A 601 -23.50 10.80 2.40
N LEU A 602 -23.01 10.91 1.16
CA LEU A 602 -23.38 10.02 0.04
C LEU A 602 -22.40 8.85 -0.13
N LYS A 603 -21.31 8.82 0.65
CA LYS A 603 -20.24 7.83 0.54
C LYS A 603 -20.47 6.68 1.52
N ALA A 604 -20.11 5.47 1.10
CA ALA A 604 -20.27 4.25 1.89
C ALA A 604 -19.28 4.12 3.06
N ILE A 605 -18.26 4.99 3.10
CA ILE A 605 -17.24 5.06 4.14
C ILE A 605 -16.83 6.52 4.37
N LEU A 606 -16.50 6.84 5.63
CA LEU A 606 -15.92 8.13 5.99
C LEU A 606 -14.56 8.29 5.34
N LEU A 607 -14.26 9.51 4.88
CA LEU A 607 -13.01 9.78 4.19
C LEU A 607 -11.79 9.52 5.09
N GLU A 608 -11.90 9.78 6.40
CA GLU A 608 -10.85 9.53 7.39
C GLU A 608 -10.49 8.05 7.55
N GLU A 609 -11.38 7.14 7.17
CA GLU A 609 -11.11 5.70 7.19
C GLU A 609 -10.42 5.21 5.90
N THR A 610 -10.21 6.11 4.93
CA THR A 610 -9.57 5.79 3.65
C THR A 610 -8.09 6.19 3.60
N PRO A 611 -7.28 5.56 2.73
CA PRO A 611 -5.91 6.03 2.47
C PRO A 611 -5.81 7.44 1.85
N TRP A 612 -6.91 7.98 1.31
CA TRP A 612 -6.94 9.17 0.44
C TRP A 612 -7.29 10.48 1.16
N VAL A 613 -7.43 10.45 2.49
CA VAL A 613 -7.78 11.64 3.29
C VAL A 613 -6.81 12.81 3.09
N LEU A 614 -5.53 12.52 2.78
CA LEU A 614 -4.53 13.54 2.49
C LEU A 614 -4.68 14.09 1.06
N ASP A 615 -4.93 13.23 0.08
CA ASP A 615 -5.13 13.64 -1.32
C ASP A 615 -6.31 14.61 -1.45
N ALA A 616 -7.40 14.35 -0.72
CA ALA A 616 -8.57 15.23 -0.68
C ALA A 616 -8.27 16.60 -0.06
N LYS A 617 -7.47 16.64 1.02
CA LYS A 617 -7.07 17.90 1.68
C LYS A 617 -6.16 18.72 0.78
N ASP A 618 -5.21 18.08 0.12
CA ASP A 618 -4.27 18.72 -0.79
C ASP A 618 -5.01 19.31 -2.01
N GLU A 619 -5.96 18.58 -2.61
CA GLU A 619 -6.77 19.08 -3.72
C GLU A 619 -7.68 20.26 -3.27
N THR A 620 -8.32 20.18 -2.10
CA THR A 620 -9.09 21.30 -1.54
C THR A 620 -8.22 22.53 -1.32
N GLU A 621 -7.00 22.38 -0.80
CA GLU A 621 -6.08 23.51 -0.64
C GLU A 621 -5.70 24.12 -2.00
N GLN A 622 -5.44 23.29 -3.02
CA GLN A 622 -5.15 23.74 -4.38
C GLN A 622 -6.33 24.51 -4.98
N MET A 623 -7.56 24.02 -4.85
CA MET A 623 -8.76 24.71 -5.33
C MET A 623 -8.96 26.08 -4.66
N ASN A 624 -8.69 26.20 -3.36
CA ASN A 624 -8.76 27.48 -2.65
C ASN A 624 -7.75 28.53 -3.16
N ARG A 625 -6.66 28.11 -3.81
CA ARG A 625 -5.67 29.00 -4.43
C ARG A 625 -6.10 29.55 -5.79
N LEU A 626 -7.28 29.18 -6.31
CA LEU A 626 -7.82 29.72 -7.56
C LEU A 626 -7.89 31.25 -7.58
N SER A 627 -8.27 31.87 -6.46
CA SER A 627 -8.32 33.33 -6.33
C SER A 627 -6.94 34.01 -6.43
N ILE A 628 -5.86 33.29 -6.12
CA ILE A 628 -4.47 33.77 -6.20
C ILE A 628 -3.98 33.74 -7.65
N LEU A 629 -4.33 32.69 -8.41
CA LEU A 629 -3.90 32.50 -9.80
C LEU A 629 -4.28 33.69 -10.72
N PHE A 630 -5.40 34.35 -10.44
CA PHE A 630 -5.91 35.48 -11.24
C PHE A 630 -5.56 36.86 -10.67
N ASN A 631 -4.68 36.92 -9.66
CA ASN A 631 -4.14 38.18 -9.19
C ASN A 631 -2.92 38.57 -10.04
N LEU A 632 -3.10 39.51 -10.98
CA LEU A 632 -2.08 39.94 -11.95
C LEU A 632 -0.68 40.20 -11.35
N ASN A 633 -0.59 40.76 -10.14
CA ASN A 633 0.71 41.01 -9.50
C ASN A 633 1.40 39.71 -9.06
N ASN A 634 0.63 38.76 -8.51
CA ASN A 634 1.14 37.45 -8.12
C ASN A 634 1.47 36.60 -9.36
N THR A 635 0.60 36.63 -10.36
CA THR A 635 0.80 35.89 -11.62
C THR A 635 2.07 36.35 -12.32
N LYS A 636 2.34 37.67 -12.37
CA LYS A 636 3.60 38.19 -12.92
C LYS A 636 4.82 37.68 -12.14
N MET A 637 4.78 37.75 -10.81
CA MET A 637 5.88 37.28 -9.96
C MET A 637 6.15 35.77 -10.16
N GLN A 638 5.10 34.95 -10.21
CA GLN A 638 5.22 33.50 -10.43
C GLN A 638 5.72 33.18 -11.84
N THR A 639 5.25 33.89 -12.87
CA THR A 639 5.76 33.74 -14.24
C THR A 639 7.25 34.11 -14.32
N ASP A 640 7.66 35.24 -13.74
CA ASP A 640 9.06 35.67 -13.73
C ASP A 640 9.95 34.66 -12.97
N GLN A 641 9.46 34.10 -11.85
CA GLN A 641 10.14 33.02 -11.12
C GLN A 641 10.27 31.74 -11.96
N ALA A 642 9.20 31.32 -12.63
CA ALA A 642 9.21 30.14 -13.48
C ALA A 642 10.17 30.31 -14.68
N ILE A 643 10.25 31.50 -15.28
CA ILE A 643 11.23 31.82 -16.33
C ILE A 643 12.65 31.64 -15.80
N GLN A 644 12.98 32.22 -14.63
CA GLN A 644 14.32 32.07 -14.04
C GLN A 644 14.67 30.61 -13.78
N LYS A 645 13.73 29.83 -13.24
CA LYS A 645 13.92 28.39 -12.98
C LYS A 645 14.10 27.58 -14.26
N LEU A 646 13.31 27.84 -15.30
CA LEU A 646 13.47 27.21 -16.60
C LEU A 646 14.83 27.54 -17.24
N LYS A 647 15.31 28.77 -17.06
CA LYS A 647 16.65 29.17 -17.52
C LYS A 647 17.75 28.43 -16.78
N GLU A 648 17.63 28.27 -15.46
CA GLU A 648 18.56 27.46 -14.66
C GLU A 648 18.58 25.97 -15.05
N LEU A 649 17.47 25.46 -15.58
CA LEU A 649 17.32 24.07 -16.02
C LEU A 649 17.76 23.84 -17.47
N GLN A 650 17.97 24.91 -18.25
CA GLN A 650 18.48 24.85 -19.61
C GLN A 650 20.01 24.79 -19.61
N ASN A 651 20.58 23.71 -20.15
CA ASN A 651 22.03 23.55 -20.19
C ASN A 651 22.66 24.40 -21.30
N ALA A 652 24.00 24.53 -21.26
CA ALA A 652 24.77 25.29 -22.25
C ALA A 652 24.60 24.80 -23.70
N GLU A 653 24.28 23.51 -23.90
CA GLU A 653 23.98 22.95 -25.23
C GLU A 653 22.60 23.38 -25.77
N GLY A 654 21.76 24.00 -24.93
CA GLY A 654 20.46 24.58 -25.27
C GLY A 654 19.26 23.73 -24.88
N GLY A 655 19.41 22.43 -24.59
CA GLY A 655 18.29 21.59 -24.16
C GLY A 655 17.98 21.72 -22.67
N TRP A 656 16.73 21.49 -22.27
CA TRP A 656 16.35 21.42 -20.86
C TRP A 656 16.69 20.07 -20.25
N SER A 657 17.25 20.12 -19.03
CA SER A 657 17.42 18.96 -18.15
C SER A 657 16.13 18.67 -17.40
N TRP A 658 15.92 17.43 -16.93
CA TRP A 658 14.74 17.12 -16.10
C TRP A 658 14.85 17.78 -14.71
N TYR A 659 16.00 17.62 -14.06
CA TYR A 659 16.39 18.33 -12.83
C TYR A 659 17.75 19.01 -13.04
N LYS A 660 17.99 20.08 -12.27
CA LYS A 660 19.25 20.83 -12.29
C LYS A 660 20.44 19.90 -12.06
N GLY A 661 21.45 20.01 -12.92
CA GLY A 661 22.66 19.18 -12.88
C GLY A 661 22.58 17.88 -13.71
N MET A 662 21.44 17.56 -14.30
CA MET A 662 21.32 16.46 -15.27
C MET A 662 21.67 16.92 -16.70
N TYR A 663 21.98 15.95 -17.57
CA TYR A 663 22.12 16.20 -19.01
C TYR A 663 20.81 16.70 -19.63
N SER A 664 20.89 17.39 -20.77
CA SER A 664 19.70 17.81 -21.50
C SER A 664 18.92 16.60 -21.96
N ASN A 665 17.59 16.69 -21.84
CA ASN A 665 16.67 15.64 -22.22
C ASN A 665 15.85 16.10 -23.43
N ARG A 666 15.88 15.28 -24.49
CA ARG A 666 15.21 15.60 -25.76
C ARG A 666 13.70 15.68 -25.63
N SER A 667 13.07 14.72 -24.95
CA SER A 667 11.62 14.67 -24.82
C SER A 667 11.09 15.80 -23.92
N VAL A 668 11.78 16.13 -22.82
CA VAL A 668 11.48 17.32 -21.99
C VAL A 668 11.56 18.59 -22.82
N THR A 669 12.61 18.73 -23.63
CA THR A 669 12.83 19.92 -24.47
C THR A 669 11.74 20.05 -25.55
N GLN A 670 11.38 18.94 -26.21
CA GLN A 670 10.30 18.90 -27.19
C GLN A 670 8.94 19.25 -26.58
N TYR A 671 8.64 18.73 -25.39
CA TYR A 671 7.38 19.03 -24.68
C TYR A 671 7.28 20.51 -24.28
N ILE A 672 8.34 21.10 -23.75
CA ILE A 672 8.38 22.53 -23.39
C ILE A 672 8.15 23.41 -24.63
N LEU A 673 8.80 23.09 -25.75
CA LEU A 673 8.58 23.81 -27.02
C LEU A 673 7.15 23.62 -27.55
N TYR A 674 6.59 22.41 -27.47
CA TYR A 674 5.21 22.15 -27.84
C TYR A 674 4.23 23.00 -26.99
N GLY A 675 4.41 23.05 -25.68
CA GLY A 675 3.57 23.88 -24.82
C GLY A 675 3.75 25.38 -25.05
N PHE A 676 4.95 25.84 -25.42
CA PHE A 676 5.13 27.23 -25.84
C PHE A 676 4.26 27.52 -27.07
N HIS A 677 4.28 26.65 -28.09
CA HIS A 677 3.43 26.78 -29.27
C HIS A 677 1.93 26.85 -28.93
N GLN A 678 1.45 25.98 -28.03
CA GLN A 678 0.04 26.01 -27.57
C GLN A 678 -0.36 27.40 -27.02
N LEU A 679 0.51 28.05 -26.22
CA LEU A 679 0.25 29.40 -25.71
C LEU A 679 0.18 30.46 -26.81
N ILE A 680 0.94 30.32 -27.91
CA ILE A 680 0.85 31.21 -29.08
C ILE A 680 -0.50 31.05 -29.74
N GLU A 681 -0.94 29.79 -29.97
CA GLU A 681 -2.20 29.52 -30.66
C GLU A 681 -3.41 30.06 -29.89
N LEU A 682 -3.34 30.03 -28.56
CA LEU A 682 -4.34 30.64 -27.69
C LEU A 682 -4.31 32.17 -27.71
N GLY A 683 -3.37 32.82 -28.42
CA GLY A 683 -3.19 34.28 -28.38
C GLY A 683 -2.81 34.79 -26.98
N ALA A 684 -2.22 33.92 -26.14
CA ALA A 684 -2.02 34.17 -24.72
C ALA A 684 -0.73 34.94 -24.37
N VAL A 685 0.10 35.30 -25.36
CA VAL A 685 1.45 35.83 -25.10
C VAL A 685 1.90 36.91 -26.09
N GLN A 686 2.56 37.95 -25.56
CA GLN A 686 3.75 38.56 -26.17
C GLN A 686 4.96 38.00 -25.42
N TYR A 687 5.80 37.20 -26.06
CA TYR A 687 6.94 36.61 -25.35
C TYR A 687 7.93 37.68 -24.88
N PRO A 688 8.36 37.66 -23.61
CA PRO A 688 9.58 38.34 -23.21
C PRO A 688 10.74 37.87 -24.10
N SER A 689 11.65 38.77 -24.45
CA SER A 689 12.82 38.49 -25.30
C SER A 689 13.59 37.25 -24.81
N GLU A 690 13.72 37.11 -23.49
CA GLU A 690 14.39 35.99 -22.83
C GLU A 690 13.74 34.62 -23.12
N VAL A 691 12.40 34.54 -23.19
CA VAL A 691 11.71 33.28 -23.50
C VAL A 691 11.98 32.87 -24.96
N LYS A 692 11.99 33.83 -25.89
CA LYS A 692 12.32 33.56 -27.30
C LYS A 692 13.76 33.08 -27.45
N GLU A 693 14.70 33.64 -26.70
CA GLU A 693 16.10 33.19 -26.66
C GLU A 693 16.25 31.75 -26.15
N MET A 694 15.50 31.37 -25.10
CA MET A 694 15.46 29.99 -24.63
C MET A 694 14.92 29.04 -25.71
N GLN A 695 13.83 29.41 -26.41
CA GLN A 695 13.28 28.61 -27.51
C GLN A 695 14.28 28.43 -28.65
N MET A 696 14.97 29.49 -29.08
CA MET A 696 16.00 29.41 -30.13
C MET A 696 17.18 28.51 -29.73
N SER A 697 17.56 28.52 -28.45
CA SER A 697 18.63 27.66 -27.93
C SER A 697 18.21 26.19 -27.87
N ALA A 698 16.97 25.93 -27.43
CA ALA A 698 16.37 24.60 -27.44
C ALA A 698 16.22 24.02 -28.86
N LEU A 699 15.82 24.83 -29.84
CA LEU A 699 15.74 24.40 -31.23
C LEU A 699 17.12 24.06 -31.81
N ARG A 700 18.16 24.84 -31.49
CA ARG A 700 19.55 24.52 -31.89
C ARG A 700 20.03 23.19 -31.30
N TYR A 701 19.69 22.93 -30.04
CA TYR A 701 19.95 21.63 -29.41
C TYR A 701 19.27 20.49 -30.17
N LEU A 702 17.96 20.62 -30.45
CA LEU A 702 17.21 19.59 -31.17
C LEU A 702 17.70 19.38 -32.61
N ASP A 703 18.02 20.46 -33.33
CA ASP A 703 18.64 20.41 -34.66
C ASP A 703 20.01 19.72 -34.62
N THR A 704 20.75 19.83 -33.52
CA THR A 704 22.00 19.09 -33.32
C THR A 704 21.75 17.60 -33.08
N LYS A 705 20.76 17.25 -32.24
CA LYS A 705 20.41 15.85 -31.97
C LYS A 705 19.87 15.11 -33.19
N ILE A 706 19.06 15.74 -34.05
CA ILE A 706 18.62 15.07 -35.28
C ILE A 706 19.77 14.84 -36.27
N LYS A 707 20.78 15.73 -36.30
CA LYS A 707 22.00 15.53 -37.10
C LYS A 707 22.83 14.37 -36.58
N GLU A 708 23.02 14.30 -35.27
CA GLU A 708 23.71 13.18 -34.61
C GLU A 708 23.01 11.85 -34.91
N ASP A 709 21.68 11.79 -34.77
CA ASP A 709 20.89 10.60 -35.11
C ASP A 709 21.14 10.15 -36.55
N PHE A 710 21.10 11.09 -37.50
CA PHE A 710 21.25 10.77 -38.91
C PHE A 710 22.67 10.36 -39.27
N ALA A 711 23.68 11.02 -38.71
CA ALA A 711 25.07 10.63 -38.87
C ALA A 711 25.33 9.23 -38.28
N ASN A 712 24.77 8.95 -37.09
CA ASN A 712 24.88 7.64 -36.45
C ASN A 712 24.17 6.55 -37.26
N LEU A 713 22.98 6.83 -37.79
CA LEU A 713 22.27 5.90 -38.68
C LEU A 713 23.11 5.56 -39.93
N LYS A 714 23.65 6.58 -40.61
CA LYS A 714 24.53 6.39 -41.78
C LYS A 714 25.79 5.58 -41.43
N LYS A 715 26.35 5.77 -40.24
CA LYS A 715 27.55 5.08 -39.76
C LYS A 715 27.28 3.62 -39.38
N GLN A 716 26.14 3.34 -38.73
CA GLN A 716 25.84 2.03 -38.15
C GLN A 716 25.08 1.11 -39.11
N ASN A 717 24.33 1.66 -40.06
CA ASN A 717 23.52 0.89 -41.01
C ASN A 717 23.92 1.19 -42.46
N LYS A 718 24.47 0.19 -43.16
CA LYS A 718 24.86 0.32 -44.57
C LYS A 718 23.66 0.48 -45.52
N ASP A 719 22.49 -0.04 -45.14
CA ASP A 719 21.22 0.08 -45.88
C ASP A 719 20.33 1.19 -45.28
N TRP A 720 20.90 2.22 -44.66
CA TRP A 720 20.14 3.28 -43.99
C TRP A 720 19.06 3.94 -44.86
N GLN A 721 19.23 3.99 -46.19
CA GLN A 721 18.23 4.57 -47.10
C GLN A 721 16.94 3.75 -47.23
N LYS A 722 16.95 2.47 -46.80
CA LYS A 722 15.84 1.52 -46.94
C LYS A 722 15.10 1.27 -45.62
N ILE A 723 15.39 2.03 -44.56
CA ILE A 723 14.68 1.86 -43.29
C ILE A 723 13.18 2.15 -43.47
N THR A 724 12.37 1.44 -42.70
CA THR A 724 10.90 1.53 -42.76
C THR A 724 10.28 2.08 -41.47
N SER A 725 11.09 2.36 -40.45
CA SER A 725 10.66 2.88 -39.16
C SER A 725 11.67 3.90 -38.61
N ILE A 726 11.18 4.79 -37.77
CA ILE A 726 11.98 5.79 -37.04
C ILE A 726 11.59 5.73 -35.55
N SER A 727 12.38 6.37 -34.69
CA SER A 727 11.99 6.53 -33.29
C SER A 727 10.92 7.61 -33.12
N THR A 728 10.05 7.48 -32.11
CA THR A 728 9.04 8.49 -31.79
C THR A 728 9.67 9.87 -31.50
N ASN A 729 10.84 9.93 -30.86
CA ASN A 729 11.58 11.18 -30.64
C ASN A 729 11.99 11.89 -31.95
N GLN A 730 12.23 11.14 -33.04
CA GLN A 730 12.50 11.73 -34.35
C GLN A 730 11.22 12.30 -34.97
N LEU A 731 10.08 11.61 -34.82
CA LEU A 731 8.77 12.13 -35.25
C LEU A 731 8.35 13.37 -34.47
N GLU A 732 8.46 13.33 -33.15
CA GLU A 732 8.19 14.47 -32.25
C GLU A 732 9.07 15.67 -32.59
N TYR A 733 10.35 15.45 -32.92
CA TYR A 733 11.21 16.53 -33.41
C TYR A 733 10.64 17.20 -34.67
N MET A 734 10.26 16.42 -35.69
CA MET A 734 9.72 16.98 -36.93
C MET A 734 8.39 17.71 -36.69
N TYR A 735 7.53 17.14 -35.85
CA TYR A 735 6.28 17.74 -35.41
C TYR A 735 6.51 19.08 -34.69
N VAL A 736 7.33 19.11 -33.63
CA VAL A 736 7.64 20.35 -32.89
C VAL A 736 8.33 21.37 -33.79
N ARG A 737 9.32 20.96 -34.59
CA ARG A 737 10.07 21.86 -35.48
C ARG A 737 9.17 22.51 -36.53
N SER A 738 8.06 21.85 -36.91
CA SER A 738 7.09 22.38 -37.88
C SER A 738 6.36 23.65 -37.41
N PHE A 739 6.30 23.90 -36.09
CA PHE A 739 5.72 25.11 -35.51
C PHE A 739 6.65 26.33 -35.51
N TYR A 740 7.96 26.12 -35.73
CA TYR A 740 9.00 27.13 -35.59
C TYR A 740 9.69 27.46 -36.92
N ARG A 741 8.92 27.54 -38.01
CA ARG A 741 9.46 27.83 -39.37
C ARG A 741 10.05 29.22 -39.52
N ASP A 742 9.74 30.13 -38.59
CA ASP A 742 10.32 31.46 -38.48
C ASP A 742 11.80 31.43 -38.05
N ILE A 743 12.26 30.34 -37.43
CA ILE A 743 13.64 30.17 -36.97
C ILE A 743 14.41 29.30 -37.97
N PRO A 744 15.51 29.80 -38.58
CA PRO A 744 16.29 29.05 -39.58
C PRO A 744 16.78 27.70 -39.07
N ILE A 745 16.81 26.72 -39.97
CA ILE A 745 17.36 25.38 -39.72
C ILE A 745 18.62 25.18 -40.56
N ASP A 746 19.64 24.59 -39.94
CA ASP A 746 20.88 24.18 -40.60
C ASP A 746 20.63 23.15 -41.72
N GLN A 747 21.44 23.20 -42.78
CA GLN A 747 21.23 22.39 -43.99
C GLN A 747 21.29 20.89 -43.70
N GLN A 748 22.21 20.43 -42.85
CA GLN A 748 22.33 19.02 -42.48
C GLN A 748 21.13 18.55 -41.66
N ALA A 749 20.62 19.40 -40.75
CA ALA A 749 19.42 19.10 -39.98
C ALA A 749 18.17 19.04 -40.89
N ARG A 750 18.11 19.91 -41.91
CA ARG A 750 17.06 19.86 -42.95
C ARG A 750 17.13 18.59 -43.79
N GLU A 751 18.33 18.14 -44.15
CA GLU A 751 18.51 16.86 -44.85
C GLU A 751 17.97 15.69 -44.01
N ALA A 752 18.33 15.64 -42.73
CA ALA A 752 17.85 14.62 -41.79
C ALA A 752 16.33 14.66 -41.63
N GLU A 753 15.75 15.85 -41.41
CA GLU A 753 14.30 16.02 -41.25
C GLU A 753 13.53 15.58 -42.50
N ARG A 754 13.98 15.96 -43.72
CA ARG A 754 13.35 15.51 -44.97
C ARG A 754 13.44 13.99 -45.14
N PHE A 755 14.60 13.42 -44.83
CA PHE A 755 14.80 11.97 -44.89
C PHE A 755 13.83 11.23 -43.97
N TYR A 756 13.83 11.55 -42.67
CA TYR A 756 12.95 10.90 -41.70
C TYR A 756 11.46 11.15 -41.98
N THR A 757 11.09 12.35 -42.45
CA THR A 757 9.71 12.65 -42.89
C THR A 757 9.32 11.69 -44.01
N SER A 758 10.17 11.51 -45.03
CA SER A 758 9.86 10.61 -46.14
C SER A 758 9.72 9.13 -45.72
N VAL A 759 10.42 8.71 -44.65
CA VAL A 759 10.31 7.35 -44.11
C VAL A 759 8.94 7.15 -43.45
N VAL A 760 8.50 8.09 -42.61
CA VAL A 760 7.18 7.96 -41.94
C VAL A 760 6.02 8.14 -42.90
N GLU A 761 6.12 9.04 -43.89
CA GLU A 761 5.07 9.23 -44.89
C GLU A 761 4.84 7.96 -45.73
N LYS A 762 5.91 7.24 -46.09
CA LYS A 762 5.81 5.98 -46.86
C LYS A 762 5.32 4.79 -46.03
N ASN A 763 5.53 4.82 -44.71
CA ASN A 763 5.27 3.70 -43.81
C ASN A 763 4.23 4.04 -42.72
N TRP A 764 3.35 5.02 -42.97
CA TRP A 764 2.45 5.58 -41.97
C TRP A 764 1.48 4.55 -41.34
N THR A 765 1.17 3.47 -42.06
CA THR A 765 0.29 2.40 -41.57
C THR A 765 0.89 1.64 -40.39
N ASN A 766 2.22 1.65 -40.22
CA ASN A 766 2.92 1.04 -39.09
C ASN A 766 2.89 1.89 -37.82
N LEU A 767 2.49 3.16 -37.92
CA LEU A 767 2.45 4.09 -36.79
C LEU A 767 1.25 3.82 -35.89
N ASN A 768 1.40 4.05 -34.58
CA ASN A 768 0.30 4.01 -33.63
C ASN A 768 -0.58 5.28 -33.71
N LEU A 769 -1.70 5.33 -32.96
CA LEU A 769 -2.64 6.47 -33.02
C LEU A 769 -1.98 7.83 -32.71
N TYR A 770 -1.09 7.89 -31.71
CA TYR A 770 -0.36 9.10 -31.36
C TYR A 770 0.56 9.55 -32.50
N GLU A 771 1.35 8.64 -33.05
CA GLU A 771 2.28 8.96 -34.13
C GLU A 771 1.55 9.35 -35.41
N ARG A 772 0.40 8.73 -35.71
CA ARG A 772 -0.47 9.12 -36.82
C ARG A 772 -1.02 10.53 -36.66
N SER A 773 -1.43 10.93 -35.45
CA SER A 773 -1.94 12.29 -35.22
C SER A 773 -0.84 13.35 -35.40
N LEU A 774 0.38 13.10 -34.92
CA LEU A 774 1.53 13.97 -35.19
C LEU A 774 1.81 14.08 -36.70
N LEU A 775 1.75 12.96 -37.43
CA LEU A 775 2.00 12.93 -38.87
C LEU A 775 0.92 13.66 -39.68
N VAL A 776 -0.34 13.65 -39.26
CA VAL A 776 -1.41 14.46 -39.90
C VAL A 776 -1.04 15.94 -39.84
N VAL A 777 -0.69 16.45 -38.66
CA VAL A 777 -0.34 17.87 -38.49
C VAL A 777 0.90 18.21 -39.32
N LEU A 778 1.95 17.38 -39.24
CA LEU A 778 3.17 17.56 -40.01
C LEU A 778 2.91 17.56 -41.53
N SER A 779 2.14 16.58 -42.03
CA SER A 779 1.80 16.44 -43.45
C SER A 779 1.01 17.64 -43.95
N GLN A 780 0.06 18.13 -43.15
CA GLN A 780 -0.75 19.30 -43.51
C GLN A 780 0.11 20.56 -43.61
N LYS A 781 1.00 20.80 -42.63
CA LYS A 781 1.94 21.93 -42.68
C LYS A 781 2.97 21.80 -43.81
N ASN A 782 3.33 20.58 -44.20
CA ASN A 782 4.20 20.31 -45.35
C ASN A 782 3.48 20.39 -46.71
N GLY A 783 2.15 20.56 -46.72
CA GLY A 783 1.35 20.66 -47.94
C GLY A 783 0.90 19.32 -48.52
N ASN A 784 1.17 18.20 -47.85
CA ASN A 784 0.75 16.85 -48.25
C ASN A 784 -0.69 16.55 -47.77
N LYS A 785 -1.65 17.27 -48.33
CA LYS A 785 -3.07 17.20 -47.95
C LYS A 785 -3.70 15.83 -48.22
N GLN A 786 -3.22 15.11 -49.23
CA GLN A 786 -3.76 13.79 -49.60
C GLN A 786 -3.43 12.74 -48.54
N LEU A 787 -2.17 12.66 -48.09
CA LEU A 787 -1.78 11.74 -47.02
C LEU A 787 -2.49 12.08 -45.72
N SER A 788 -2.57 13.38 -45.39
CA SER A 788 -3.30 13.87 -44.22
C SER A 788 -4.77 13.40 -44.24
N ALA A 789 -5.46 13.52 -45.37
CA ALA A 789 -6.83 13.02 -45.52
C ALA A 789 -6.96 11.50 -45.35
N GLN A 790 -6.01 10.72 -45.88
CA GLN A 790 -6.00 9.25 -45.74
C GLN A 790 -5.80 8.81 -44.29
N ILE A 791 -4.86 9.43 -43.57
CA ILE A 791 -4.62 9.13 -42.16
C ILE A 791 -5.84 9.55 -41.31
N MET A 792 -6.42 10.72 -41.58
CA MET A 792 -7.63 11.19 -40.89
C MET A 792 -8.84 10.27 -41.10
N GLN A 793 -9.01 9.72 -42.31
CA GLN A 793 -10.03 8.71 -42.56
C GLN A 793 -9.79 7.47 -41.66
N SER A 794 -8.55 6.96 -41.61
CA SER A 794 -8.20 5.85 -40.73
C SER A 794 -8.47 6.16 -39.25
N ILE A 795 -8.13 7.36 -38.78
CA ILE A 795 -8.40 7.77 -37.40
C ILE A 795 -9.91 7.77 -37.11
N ARG A 796 -10.74 8.30 -38.01
CA ARG A 796 -12.21 8.28 -37.85
C ARG A 796 -12.80 6.87 -37.87
N GLU A 797 -12.32 5.98 -38.75
CA GLU A 797 -12.78 4.58 -38.84
C GLU A 797 -12.55 3.79 -37.54
N HIS A 798 -11.55 4.17 -36.74
CA HIS A 798 -11.23 3.53 -35.46
C HIS A 798 -11.80 4.27 -34.25
N ALA A 799 -12.58 5.34 -34.45
CA ALA A 799 -13.21 6.07 -33.37
C ALA A 799 -14.44 5.32 -32.82
N THR A 800 -14.57 5.30 -31.49
CA THR A 800 -15.79 4.88 -30.79
C THR A 800 -16.66 6.11 -30.54
N ILE A 801 -17.91 6.04 -30.98
CA ILE A 801 -18.93 7.06 -30.74
C ILE A 801 -19.94 6.50 -29.74
N ASN A 802 -20.12 7.21 -28.63
CA ASN A 802 -21.05 6.84 -27.56
C ASN A 802 -21.85 8.07 -27.13
N GLU A 803 -23.14 7.92 -26.85
CA GLU A 803 -24.01 9.03 -26.46
C GLU A 803 -23.53 9.72 -25.17
N GLU A 804 -23.07 8.97 -24.17
CA GLU A 804 -22.62 9.50 -22.88
C GLU A 804 -21.16 9.96 -22.87
N MET A 805 -20.29 9.20 -23.54
CA MET A 805 -18.83 9.42 -23.51
C MET A 805 -18.30 10.26 -24.67
N GLY A 806 -19.12 10.54 -25.69
CA GLY A 806 -18.70 11.28 -26.88
C GLY A 806 -17.87 10.43 -27.86
N MET A 807 -16.85 11.04 -28.48
CA MET A 807 -15.98 10.40 -29.47
C MET A 807 -14.60 10.14 -28.86
N PHE A 808 -14.11 8.90 -28.89
CA PHE A 808 -12.83 8.50 -28.31
C PHE A 808 -12.25 7.23 -28.95
N TRP A 809 -11.00 6.85 -28.62
CA TRP A 809 -10.34 5.66 -29.16
C TRP A 809 -10.05 4.63 -28.07
N ALA A 810 -10.79 3.51 -28.08
CA ALA A 810 -10.67 2.48 -27.04
C ALA A 810 -9.32 1.74 -27.06
N ASN A 811 -8.62 1.71 -28.20
CA ASN A 811 -7.28 1.13 -28.36
C ASN A 811 -6.14 2.14 -28.11
N ASN A 812 -6.45 3.33 -27.59
CA ASN A 812 -5.46 4.34 -27.26
C ASN A 812 -4.51 3.82 -26.17
N THR A 813 -3.27 3.54 -26.55
CA THR A 813 -2.25 2.92 -25.70
C THR A 813 -0.88 3.48 -26.06
N ASN A 814 -0.53 4.66 -25.53
CA ASN A 814 0.83 5.16 -25.63
C ASN A 814 1.35 5.62 -24.26
N ARG A 815 2.65 5.44 -24.03
CA ARG A 815 3.38 5.74 -22.78
C ARG A 815 4.74 6.37 -23.06
N VAL A 816 4.85 7.16 -24.13
CA VAL A 816 6.02 8.01 -24.40
C VAL A 816 5.89 9.32 -23.64
N PHE A 817 6.97 10.07 -23.44
CA PHE A 817 6.98 11.24 -22.54
C PHE A 817 5.89 12.28 -22.86
N MET A 818 5.74 12.71 -24.12
CA MET A 818 4.70 13.67 -24.52
C MET A 818 3.29 13.06 -24.54
N GLY A 819 3.17 11.79 -24.94
CA GLY A 819 1.91 11.02 -24.99
C GLY A 819 1.82 10.00 -23.86
N GLN A 820 2.08 10.41 -22.61
CA GLN A 820 2.26 9.48 -21.48
C GLN A 820 0.96 8.92 -20.91
N SER A 821 -0.16 9.32 -21.50
CA SER A 821 -1.50 9.36 -20.90
C SER A 821 -2.54 9.22 -22.02
N ALA A 822 -3.65 8.54 -21.75
CA ALA A 822 -4.73 8.42 -22.74
C ALA A 822 -5.35 9.79 -23.03
N VAL A 823 -5.48 10.62 -22.00
CA VAL A 823 -5.91 12.03 -22.09
C VAL A 823 -4.95 12.82 -22.98
N ALA A 824 -3.63 12.74 -22.74
CA ALA A 824 -2.63 13.44 -23.56
C ALA A 824 -2.68 12.98 -25.03
N VAL A 825 -2.71 11.68 -25.31
CA VAL A 825 -2.80 11.20 -26.70
C VAL A 825 -4.08 11.67 -27.38
N HIS A 826 -5.20 11.71 -26.65
CA HIS A 826 -6.48 12.20 -27.17
C HIS A 826 -6.39 13.66 -27.62
N THR A 827 -5.67 14.51 -26.90
CA THR A 827 -5.50 15.92 -27.30
C THR A 827 -4.61 16.07 -28.54
N PHE A 828 -3.59 15.24 -28.72
CA PHE A 828 -2.85 15.20 -29.99
C PHE A 828 -3.71 14.74 -31.16
N ILE A 829 -4.66 13.83 -30.93
CA ILE A 829 -5.66 13.47 -31.95
C ILE A 829 -6.56 14.69 -32.24
N MET A 830 -6.98 15.44 -31.21
CA MET A 830 -7.75 16.68 -31.40
C MET A 830 -6.99 17.72 -32.23
N ASP A 831 -5.67 17.85 -32.06
CA ASP A 831 -4.83 18.71 -32.91
C ASP A 831 -4.88 18.30 -34.39
N ALA A 832 -4.87 16.98 -34.68
CA ALA A 832 -5.01 16.48 -36.05
C ALA A 832 -6.38 16.81 -36.66
N PHE A 833 -7.47 16.69 -35.88
CA PHE A 833 -8.81 17.10 -36.30
C PHE A 833 -8.88 18.63 -36.53
N LYS A 834 -8.29 19.42 -35.62
CA LYS A 834 -8.22 20.88 -35.71
C LYS A 834 -7.47 21.33 -36.97
N GLU A 835 -6.25 20.81 -37.19
CA GLU A 835 -5.40 21.19 -38.33
C GLU A 835 -6.03 20.83 -39.68
N THR A 836 -6.95 19.85 -39.70
CA THR A 836 -7.71 19.45 -40.90
C THR A 836 -9.10 20.07 -41.02
N ASN A 837 -9.43 21.05 -40.17
CA ASN A 837 -10.72 21.76 -40.12
C ASN A 837 -11.92 20.82 -39.91
N ALA A 838 -11.81 19.91 -38.94
CA ALA A 838 -12.93 19.06 -38.56
C ALA A 838 -14.17 19.87 -38.12
N PRO A 839 -15.39 19.38 -38.39
CA PRO A 839 -16.63 20.00 -37.92
C PRO A 839 -16.70 20.17 -36.40
N ALA A 840 -17.36 21.24 -35.95
CA ALA A 840 -17.48 21.57 -34.52
C ALA A 840 -18.14 20.46 -33.69
N ASN A 841 -19.09 19.71 -34.26
CA ASN A 841 -19.75 18.60 -33.57
C ASN A 841 -18.80 17.43 -33.27
N GLU A 842 -17.86 17.11 -34.17
CA GLU A 842 -16.83 16.08 -33.90
C GLU A 842 -15.94 16.51 -32.73
N MET A 843 -15.49 17.77 -32.76
CA MET A 843 -14.67 18.34 -31.68
C MET A 843 -15.44 18.38 -30.34
N ASP A 844 -16.72 18.75 -30.36
CA ASP A 844 -17.58 18.76 -29.18
C ASP A 844 -17.74 17.35 -28.58
N MET A 845 -17.92 16.31 -29.41
CA MET A 845 -17.93 14.93 -28.93
C MET A 845 -16.57 14.49 -28.34
N MET A 846 -15.45 14.96 -28.88
CA MET A 846 -14.12 14.66 -28.33
C MET A 846 -13.88 15.39 -26.99
N LYS A 847 -14.37 16.63 -26.84
CA LYS A 847 -14.34 17.37 -25.57
C LYS A 847 -15.22 16.73 -24.49
N GLN A 848 -16.37 16.19 -24.89
CA GLN A 848 -17.26 15.46 -23.99
C GLN A 848 -16.51 14.31 -23.31
N TRP A 849 -15.68 13.58 -24.06
CA TRP A 849 -14.86 12.51 -23.50
C TRP A 849 -13.84 13.03 -22.46
N LEU A 850 -13.16 14.15 -22.73
CA LEU A 850 -12.21 14.77 -21.79
C LEU A 850 -12.87 15.17 -20.46
N LEU A 851 -14.06 15.77 -20.54
CA LEU A 851 -14.84 16.12 -19.35
C LEU A 851 -15.32 14.88 -18.58
N LYS A 852 -15.66 13.81 -19.30
CA LYS A 852 -16.02 12.53 -18.68
C LYS A 852 -14.85 11.85 -17.97
N GLN A 853 -13.62 12.00 -18.45
CA GLN A 853 -12.45 11.58 -17.67
C GLN A 853 -12.29 12.42 -16.39
N LYS A 854 -12.49 13.74 -16.47
CA LYS A 854 -12.41 14.62 -15.28
C LYS A 854 -13.54 14.36 -14.26
N GLN A 855 -14.64 13.74 -14.67
CA GLN A 855 -15.73 13.36 -13.77
C GLN A 855 -15.29 12.25 -12.80
N THR A 856 -14.53 11.24 -13.27
CA THR A 856 -14.15 10.05 -12.47
C THR A 856 -12.70 10.03 -12.01
N GLN A 857 -11.90 11.02 -12.43
CA GLN A 857 -10.45 11.05 -12.21
C GLN A 857 -9.98 12.49 -11.93
N VAL A 858 -8.91 12.61 -11.17
CA VAL A 858 -7.99 13.74 -11.33
C VAL A 858 -7.23 13.47 -12.63
N TRP A 859 -7.06 14.46 -13.51
CA TRP A 859 -6.29 14.22 -14.73
C TRP A 859 -4.87 13.76 -14.36
N GLU A 860 -4.53 12.55 -14.81
CA GLU A 860 -3.45 11.68 -14.32
C GLU A 860 -2.04 12.28 -14.29
N SER A 861 -1.81 13.42 -14.93
CA SER A 861 -0.53 14.10 -14.91
C SER A 861 -0.63 15.59 -15.22
N THR A 862 0.44 16.31 -14.92
CA THR A 862 0.66 17.68 -15.36
C THR A 862 0.50 17.86 -16.87
N HIS A 863 0.96 16.90 -17.68
CA HIS A 863 0.81 16.95 -19.14
C HIS A 863 -0.67 16.85 -19.55
N ALA A 864 -1.33 15.80 -19.07
CA ALA A 864 -2.74 15.55 -19.34
C ALA A 864 -3.63 16.74 -18.94
N THR A 865 -3.33 17.36 -17.80
CA THR A 865 -4.08 18.52 -17.29
C THR A 865 -3.91 19.73 -18.21
N ILE A 866 -2.67 20.09 -18.56
CA ILE A 866 -2.39 21.22 -19.46
C ILE A 866 -3.04 21.01 -20.82
N ASP A 867 -2.80 19.85 -21.41
CA ASP A 867 -3.23 19.54 -22.77
C ASP A 867 -4.75 19.45 -22.87
N ALA A 868 -5.43 18.86 -21.87
CA ALA A 868 -6.89 18.80 -21.85
C ALA A 868 -7.52 20.18 -21.71
N ILE A 869 -6.96 21.06 -20.86
CA ILE A 869 -7.44 22.44 -20.72
C ILE A 869 -7.24 23.20 -22.02
N TYR A 870 -6.06 23.08 -22.64
CA TYR A 870 -5.77 23.66 -23.95
C TYR A 870 -6.80 23.24 -25.00
N ALA A 871 -7.04 21.94 -25.13
CA ALA A 871 -7.98 21.39 -26.10
C ALA A 871 -9.42 21.86 -25.84
N LEU A 872 -9.86 21.92 -24.57
CA LEU A 872 -11.19 22.39 -24.20
C LEU A 872 -11.41 23.89 -24.51
N LEU A 873 -10.37 24.72 -24.37
CA LEU A 873 -10.44 26.16 -24.63
C LEU A 873 -10.33 26.53 -26.11
N ASN A 874 -9.58 25.75 -26.89
CA ASN A 874 -9.17 26.12 -28.25
C ASN A 874 -9.93 25.37 -29.37
N THR A 875 -10.90 24.53 -29.04
CA THR A 875 -11.58 23.67 -30.03
C THR A 875 -13.09 23.56 -29.83
N GLY A 876 -13.81 23.32 -30.93
CA GLY A 876 -15.27 23.14 -30.94
C GLY A 876 -16.03 24.40 -30.49
N SER A 877 -17.23 24.20 -29.93
CA SER A 877 -18.09 25.27 -29.41
C SER A 877 -17.61 25.82 -28.07
N ASP A 878 -17.78 27.11 -27.80
CA ASP A 878 -17.43 27.71 -26.51
C ASP A 878 -18.44 27.34 -25.41
N TRP A 879 -18.13 26.28 -24.65
CA TRP A 879 -18.97 25.81 -23.54
C TRP A 879 -18.82 26.66 -22.26
N LEU A 880 -17.73 27.41 -22.09
CA LEU A 880 -17.54 28.31 -20.95
C LEU A 880 -18.43 29.55 -21.05
N ALA A 881 -18.85 29.91 -22.27
CA ALA A 881 -19.81 30.98 -22.50
C ALA A 881 -21.26 30.60 -22.16
N ASN A 882 -21.60 29.33 -21.97
CA ASN A 882 -22.98 28.91 -21.69
C ASN A 882 -23.42 29.25 -20.26
N SER A 883 -24.71 29.50 -20.06
CA SER A 883 -25.28 29.73 -18.72
C SER A 883 -25.36 28.45 -17.89
N GLY A 884 -25.44 27.29 -18.53
CA GLY A 884 -25.61 26.00 -17.85
C GLY A 884 -27.02 25.81 -17.29
N GLU A 885 -27.98 26.64 -17.68
CA GLU A 885 -29.33 26.57 -17.15
C GLU A 885 -30.08 25.34 -17.65
N SER A 886 -30.77 24.66 -16.74
CA SER A 886 -31.59 23.51 -17.05
C SER A 886 -32.77 23.47 -16.11
N LYS A 887 -33.95 23.16 -16.64
CA LYS A 887 -35.16 22.97 -15.85
C LYS A 887 -35.26 21.51 -15.48
N ILE A 888 -35.30 21.23 -14.18
CA ILE A 888 -35.32 19.87 -13.64
C ILE A 888 -36.64 19.65 -12.91
N THR A 889 -37.34 18.59 -13.25
CA THR A 889 -38.57 18.17 -12.57
C THR A 889 -38.37 16.80 -11.95
N VAL A 890 -38.57 16.68 -10.63
CA VAL A 890 -38.52 15.42 -9.87
C VAL A 890 -39.95 15.07 -9.46
N GLY A 891 -40.49 13.99 -10.03
CA GLY A 891 -41.90 13.63 -9.92
C GLY A 891 -42.80 14.73 -10.48
N LYS A 892 -43.49 15.47 -9.59
CA LYS A 892 -44.36 16.61 -9.95
C LYS A 892 -43.76 17.97 -9.57
N GLN A 893 -42.61 17.98 -8.91
CA GLN A 893 -41.98 19.20 -8.39
C GLN A 893 -40.91 19.69 -9.35
N THR A 894 -41.01 20.95 -9.79
CA THR A 894 -39.89 21.63 -10.45
C THR A 894 -38.90 22.06 -9.38
N VAL A 895 -37.63 21.73 -9.55
CA VAL A 895 -36.56 22.04 -8.61
C VAL A 895 -36.03 23.44 -8.88
N GLU A 896 -36.16 24.33 -7.90
CA GLU A 896 -35.63 25.70 -7.92
C GLU A 896 -34.57 25.81 -6.81
N PRO A 897 -33.28 25.58 -7.12
CA PRO A 897 -32.24 25.52 -6.10
C PRO A 897 -32.01 26.88 -5.45
N GLU A 898 -31.98 26.93 -4.12
CA GLU A 898 -31.69 28.16 -3.38
C GLU A 898 -30.27 28.66 -3.64
N ASN A 899 -29.31 27.74 -3.75
CA ASN A 899 -27.90 28.03 -3.98
C ASN A 899 -27.37 27.23 -5.16
N LYS A 900 -26.69 27.90 -6.08
CA LYS A 900 -25.97 27.30 -7.21
C LYS A 900 -24.51 27.75 -7.16
N GLU A 901 -23.60 26.80 -7.29
CA GLU A 901 -22.17 27.06 -7.44
C GLU A 901 -21.95 27.85 -8.74
N LEU A 902 -21.31 29.00 -8.62
CA LEU A 902 -21.02 29.87 -9.76
C LEU A 902 -20.12 29.13 -10.77
N GLY A 903 -20.48 29.20 -12.06
CA GLY A 903 -19.75 28.55 -13.15
C GLY A 903 -20.27 27.17 -13.45
N THR A 904 -19.95 26.20 -12.59
CA THR A 904 -20.38 24.81 -12.78
C THR A 904 -21.90 24.68 -12.80
N GLY A 905 -22.61 25.63 -12.16
CA GLY A 905 -24.04 25.54 -11.94
C GLY A 905 -24.38 24.36 -11.04
N TYR A 906 -23.40 23.88 -10.26
CA TYR A 906 -23.58 22.75 -9.38
C TYR A 906 -24.54 23.12 -8.26
N PHE A 907 -25.50 22.25 -7.97
CA PHE A 907 -26.32 22.35 -6.78
C PHE A 907 -26.67 20.98 -6.27
N LYS A 908 -27.14 20.96 -5.02
CA LYS A 908 -27.64 19.79 -4.34
C LYS A 908 -28.95 20.13 -3.64
N GLU A 909 -29.96 19.31 -3.88
CA GLU A 909 -31.27 19.38 -3.24
C GLU A 909 -31.52 18.07 -2.48
N SER A 910 -32.19 18.12 -1.33
CA SER A 910 -32.43 16.91 -0.52
C SER A 910 -33.83 16.90 0.07
N TRP A 911 -34.44 15.72 0.07
CA TRP A 911 -35.72 15.44 0.70
C TRP A 911 -35.54 14.43 1.83
N SER A 912 -36.16 14.72 2.97
CA SER A 912 -36.19 13.86 4.15
C SER A 912 -37.17 12.69 3.96
N ALA A 913 -37.05 11.65 4.81
CA ALA A 913 -37.82 10.41 4.71
C ALA A 913 -39.33 10.57 4.40
N ASN A 914 -40.01 11.53 5.04
CA ASN A 914 -41.45 11.75 4.91
C ASN A 914 -41.86 12.47 3.61
N GLU A 915 -40.90 13.11 2.94
CA GLU A 915 -41.12 13.87 1.71
C GLU A 915 -40.95 13.00 0.47
N ILE A 916 -40.25 11.86 0.61
CA ILE A 916 -39.95 10.93 -0.50
C ILE A 916 -41.21 10.18 -0.91
N LYS A 917 -41.58 10.32 -2.19
CA LYS A 917 -42.72 9.61 -2.81
C LYS A 917 -42.25 8.77 -4.00
N PRO A 918 -42.91 7.63 -4.31
CA PRO A 918 -42.51 6.77 -5.43
C PRO A 918 -42.41 7.52 -6.77
N GLU A 919 -43.30 8.48 -7.05
CA GLU A 919 -43.25 9.27 -8.29
C GLU A 919 -41.97 10.10 -8.44
N MET A 920 -41.23 10.38 -7.35
CA MET A 920 -39.96 11.10 -7.39
C MET A 920 -38.83 10.28 -8.02
N GLY A 921 -39.04 8.98 -8.25
CA GLY A 921 -38.16 8.18 -9.10
C GLY A 921 -38.18 8.60 -10.58
N LYS A 922 -39.09 9.47 -11.01
CA LYS A 922 -39.13 9.99 -12.39
C LYS A 922 -38.54 11.39 -12.43
N VAL A 923 -37.47 11.59 -13.22
CA VAL A 923 -36.81 12.88 -13.36
C VAL A 923 -36.82 13.32 -14.83
N ARG A 924 -37.23 14.57 -15.08
CA ARG A 924 -37.16 15.20 -16.41
C ARG A 924 -36.16 16.33 -16.37
N ILE A 925 -35.25 16.36 -17.35
CA ILE A 925 -34.27 17.44 -17.53
C ILE A 925 -34.49 18.08 -18.89
N GLU A 926 -34.74 19.39 -18.89
CA GLU A 926 -34.88 20.23 -20.09
C GLU A 926 -33.67 21.18 -20.16
N LYS A 927 -32.77 20.96 -21.13
CA LYS A 927 -31.59 21.80 -21.37
C LYS A 927 -31.72 22.54 -22.70
N THR A 928 -31.36 23.81 -22.71
CA THR A 928 -31.54 24.70 -23.88
C THR A 928 -30.23 25.15 -24.52
N ASP A 929 -29.12 25.15 -23.78
CA ASP A 929 -27.80 25.56 -24.29
C ASP A 929 -26.97 24.40 -24.84
N ASN A 930 -25.95 24.76 -25.62
CA ASN A 930 -25.08 23.81 -26.31
C ASN A 930 -23.90 23.39 -25.43
N GLY A 931 -24.09 22.43 -24.53
CA GLY A 931 -23.02 21.86 -23.71
C GLY A 931 -23.48 20.61 -22.95
N PRO A 932 -22.55 19.82 -22.38
CA PRO A 932 -22.92 18.70 -21.54
C PRO A 932 -23.47 19.18 -20.18
N ALA A 933 -24.29 18.37 -19.56
CA ALA A 933 -24.71 18.49 -18.17
C ALA A 933 -24.93 17.10 -17.59
N TRP A 934 -24.67 16.94 -16.30
CA TRP A 934 -24.85 15.66 -15.64
C TRP A 934 -25.25 15.82 -14.18
N GLY A 935 -25.85 14.78 -13.63
CA GLY A 935 -26.24 14.71 -12.24
C GLY A 935 -26.56 13.28 -11.84
N ALA A 936 -26.99 13.12 -10.59
CA ALA A 936 -27.47 11.86 -10.09
C ALA A 936 -28.58 12.07 -9.05
N LEU A 937 -29.51 11.12 -9.01
CA LEU A 937 -30.50 11.02 -7.95
C LEU A 937 -30.08 9.87 -7.03
N TYR A 938 -29.80 10.18 -5.77
CA TYR A 938 -29.38 9.23 -4.74
C TYR A 938 -30.53 8.91 -3.81
N TRP A 939 -30.82 7.63 -3.64
CA TRP A 939 -31.81 7.14 -2.71
C TRP A 939 -31.12 6.37 -1.58
N GLN A 940 -31.27 6.89 -0.37
CA GLN A 940 -30.76 6.29 0.86
C GLN A 940 -31.93 5.78 1.70
N TYR A 941 -31.86 4.52 2.11
CA TYR A 941 -32.91 3.85 2.88
C TYR A 941 -32.31 2.80 3.82
N TYR A 942 -32.98 2.49 4.92
CA TYR A 942 -32.64 1.34 5.75
C TYR A 942 -33.43 0.11 5.32
N GLU A 943 -32.76 -1.03 5.25
CA GLU A 943 -33.38 -2.31 4.91
C GLU A 943 -32.70 -3.47 5.65
N ASP A 944 -33.48 -4.54 5.88
CA ASP A 944 -33.00 -5.79 6.45
C ASP A 944 -32.05 -6.49 5.45
N LEU A 945 -30.90 -6.98 5.92
CA LEU A 945 -29.82 -7.43 5.04
C LEU A 945 -30.26 -8.48 4.01
N ASP A 946 -31.17 -9.38 4.37
CA ASP A 946 -31.64 -10.47 3.51
C ASP A 946 -32.68 -10.06 2.47
N LYS A 947 -33.23 -8.84 2.57
CA LYS A 947 -34.20 -8.28 1.61
C LYS A 947 -33.56 -7.29 0.64
N ILE A 948 -32.30 -6.92 0.85
CA ILE A 948 -31.57 -6.04 -0.07
C ILE A 948 -31.40 -6.74 -1.42
N THR A 949 -31.88 -6.11 -2.49
CA THR A 949 -31.75 -6.60 -3.87
C THR A 949 -30.54 -5.97 -4.56
N GLY A 950 -29.88 -6.70 -5.45
CA GLY A 950 -28.69 -6.18 -6.15
C GLY A 950 -28.99 -4.94 -6.99
N GLN A 951 -28.03 -4.01 -7.04
CA GLN A 951 -28.03 -2.85 -7.95
C GLN A 951 -26.90 -3.03 -8.97
N SER A 952 -27.11 -2.57 -10.19
CA SER A 952 -26.09 -2.58 -11.25
C SER A 952 -26.10 -1.25 -11.97
N GLY A 953 -24.96 -0.87 -12.55
CA GLY A 953 -24.73 0.39 -13.21
C GLY A 953 -23.45 0.35 -14.04
N GLU A 954 -22.69 1.44 -14.04
CA GLU A 954 -21.41 1.58 -14.74
C GLU A 954 -20.27 0.86 -14.00
N LEU A 955 -20.37 0.78 -12.67
CA LEU A 955 -19.49 0.04 -11.77
C LEU A 955 -20.30 -1.08 -11.12
N ASN A 956 -19.89 -2.34 -11.29
CA ASN A 956 -20.66 -3.51 -10.88
C ASN A 956 -19.82 -4.46 -10.05
N VAL A 957 -20.47 -5.14 -9.08
CA VAL A 957 -19.88 -6.22 -8.30
C VAL A 957 -20.84 -7.41 -8.20
N ASN A 958 -20.29 -8.62 -8.28
CA ASN A 958 -20.99 -9.87 -8.00
C ASN A 958 -20.20 -10.69 -6.97
N LYS A 959 -20.89 -11.37 -6.06
CA LYS A 959 -20.29 -12.23 -5.03
C LYS A 959 -20.74 -13.67 -5.20
N LYS A 960 -19.77 -14.59 -5.17
CA LYS A 960 -20.00 -16.04 -5.05
C LYS A 960 -19.14 -16.62 -3.96
N ILE A 961 -19.62 -17.69 -3.33
CA ILE A 961 -18.90 -18.44 -2.29
C ILE A 961 -18.64 -19.83 -2.85
N PHE A 962 -17.39 -20.29 -2.72
CA PHE A 962 -16.97 -21.63 -3.11
C PHE A 962 -16.37 -22.37 -1.91
N VAL A 963 -16.44 -23.69 -1.89
CA VAL A 963 -15.64 -24.54 -0.99
C VAL A 963 -14.49 -25.16 -1.77
N GLU A 964 -13.28 -25.10 -1.21
CA GLU A 964 -12.11 -25.81 -1.72
C GLU A 964 -12.18 -27.30 -1.32
N LYS A 965 -12.41 -28.19 -2.29
CA LYS A 965 -12.40 -29.64 -2.07
C LYS A 965 -11.14 -30.26 -2.67
N SER A 966 -10.53 -31.19 -1.93
CA SER A 966 -9.40 -31.97 -2.44
C SER A 966 -9.93 -33.20 -3.19
N THR A 967 -9.56 -33.34 -4.46
CA THR A 967 -9.91 -34.48 -5.31
C THR A 967 -8.65 -35.24 -5.72
N ALA A 968 -8.79 -36.44 -6.30
CA ALA A 968 -7.66 -37.24 -6.78
C ALA A 968 -6.81 -36.50 -7.86
N THR A 969 -7.38 -35.51 -8.55
CA THR A 969 -6.71 -34.70 -9.59
C THR A 969 -6.21 -33.35 -9.08
N GLY A 970 -6.40 -33.03 -7.79
CA GLY A 970 -6.00 -31.76 -7.18
C GLY A 970 -7.14 -31.03 -6.48
N LYS A 971 -6.90 -29.76 -6.13
CA LYS A 971 -7.89 -28.92 -5.45
C LYS A 971 -8.89 -28.34 -6.46
N THR A 972 -10.17 -28.41 -6.16
CA THR A 972 -11.25 -27.84 -6.98
C THR A 972 -12.15 -26.93 -6.14
N LEU A 973 -12.74 -25.92 -6.78
CA LEU A 973 -13.71 -25.01 -6.14
C LEU A 973 -15.12 -25.43 -6.52
N VAL A 974 -15.96 -25.71 -5.53
CA VAL A 974 -17.37 -26.06 -5.72
C VAL A 974 -18.24 -24.95 -5.16
N GLU A 975 -19.16 -24.41 -5.98
CA GLU A 975 -20.05 -23.32 -5.56
C GLU A 975 -20.94 -23.76 -4.38
N VAL A 976 -21.12 -22.86 -3.42
CA VAL A 976 -22.01 -23.09 -2.27
C VAL A 976 -23.45 -22.83 -2.71
N THR A 977 -24.30 -23.83 -2.51
CA THR A 977 -25.73 -23.81 -2.85
C THR A 977 -26.51 -24.52 -1.75
N GLU A 978 -27.85 -24.51 -1.79
CA GLU A 978 -28.67 -25.29 -0.85
C GLU A 978 -28.35 -26.79 -0.89
N SER A 979 -27.98 -27.32 -2.08
CA SER A 979 -27.59 -28.71 -2.28
C SER A 979 -26.13 -29.01 -1.88
N ASN A 980 -25.29 -27.98 -1.73
CA ASN A 980 -23.90 -28.08 -1.29
C ASN A 980 -23.62 -27.02 -0.20
N PRO A 981 -24.18 -27.20 1.02
CA PRO A 981 -24.01 -26.27 2.13
C PRO A 981 -22.58 -26.34 2.69
N LEU A 982 -22.22 -25.35 3.49
CA LEU A 982 -20.94 -25.31 4.21
C LEU A 982 -20.97 -26.26 5.41
N ALA A 983 -19.81 -26.81 5.76
CA ALA A 983 -19.57 -27.52 7.01
C ALA A 983 -18.47 -26.84 7.83
N VAL A 984 -18.48 -27.03 9.15
CA VAL A 984 -17.39 -26.55 10.02
C VAL A 984 -16.05 -27.17 9.61
N GLY A 985 -15.02 -26.33 9.49
CA GLY A 985 -13.69 -26.70 9.03
C GLY A 985 -13.48 -26.52 7.51
N ASP A 986 -14.54 -26.25 6.74
CA ASP A 986 -14.40 -25.97 5.32
C ASP A 986 -13.55 -24.71 5.09
N LYS A 987 -12.69 -24.78 4.07
CA LYS A 987 -12.02 -23.61 3.51
C LYS A 987 -12.91 -23.04 2.40
N ALA A 988 -13.61 -21.96 2.72
CA ALA A 988 -14.41 -21.23 1.75
C ALA A 988 -13.59 -20.16 1.02
N VAL A 989 -13.84 -19.97 -0.27
CA VAL A 989 -13.23 -18.93 -1.11
C VAL A 989 -14.33 -17.96 -1.52
N ILE A 990 -14.20 -16.72 -1.07
CA ILE A 990 -15.08 -15.64 -1.49
C ILE A 990 -14.54 -15.09 -2.81
N ARG A 991 -15.36 -15.12 -3.87
CA ARG A 991 -15.05 -14.59 -5.19
C ARG A 991 -15.89 -13.35 -5.47
N LEU A 992 -15.21 -12.23 -5.68
CA LEU A 992 -15.81 -10.96 -6.05
C LEU A 992 -15.46 -10.64 -7.50
N THR A 993 -16.46 -10.62 -8.38
CA THR A 993 -16.28 -10.23 -9.78
C THR A 993 -16.68 -8.79 -9.96
N VAL A 994 -15.72 -7.93 -10.28
CA VAL A 994 -15.93 -6.49 -10.52
C VAL A 994 -15.89 -6.21 -12.00
N ARG A 995 -16.87 -5.47 -12.52
CA ARG A 995 -16.88 -4.96 -13.89
C ARG A 995 -17.03 -3.45 -13.88
N VAL A 996 -16.13 -2.78 -14.60
CA VAL A 996 -16.11 -1.32 -14.73
C VAL A 996 -15.99 -0.94 -16.21
N ASP A 997 -16.81 0.03 -16.66
CA ASP A 997 -16.93 0.40 -18.08
C ASP A 997 -15.96 1.51 -18.55
N ARG A 998 -15.34 2.22 -17.60
CA ARG A 998 -14.41 3.34 -17.77
C ARG A 998 -13.33 3.35 -16.70
N ASP A 999 -12.29 4.14 -16.88
CA ASP A 999 -11.25 4.28 -15.87
C ASP A 999 -11.78 5.14 -14.69
N MET A 1000 -11.60 4.65 -13.47
CA MET A 1000 -12.05 5.31 -12.23
C MET A 1000 -10.91 5.37 -11.21
N GLU A 1001 -10.82 6.48 -10.49
CA GLU A 1001 -9.89 6.63 -9.37
C GLU A 1001 -10.61 6.56 -8.03
N PHE A 1002 -9.87 6.21 -6.98
CA PHE A 1002 -10.36 6.18 -5.60
C PHE A 1002 -11.58 5.27 -5.41
N VAL A 1003 -11.50 4.04 -5.92
CA VAL A 1003 -12.60 3.06 -5.84
C VAL A 1003 -12.46 2.23 -4.57
N GLN A 1004 -13.53 2.18 -3.77
CA GLN A 1004 -13.65 1.31 -2.62
C GLN A 1004 -14.52 0.09 -2.98
N LEU A 1005 -14.04 -1.11 -2.68
CA LEU A 1005 -14.83 -2.33 -2.64
C LEU A 1005 -14.86 -2.83 -1.20
N LYS A 1006 -16.05 -2.99 -0.62
CA LYS A 1006 -16.27 -3.45 0.76
C LYS A 1006 -17.14 -4.70 0.74
N ASP A 1007 -16.60 -5.79 1.26
CA ASP A 1007 -17.33 -7.05 1.38
C ASP A 1007 -17.66 -7.35 2.83
N MET A 1008 -18.95 -7.43 3.17
CA MET A 1008 -19.40 -7.87 4.49
C MET A 1008 -19.15 -9.37 4.69
N ARG A 1009 -18.93 -9.75 5.95
CA ARG A 1009 -18.61 -11.12 6.34
C ARG A 1009 -19.65 -11.66 7.31
N ALA A 1010 -20.17 -12.88 7.09
CA ALA A 1010 -20.96 -13.63 8.07
C ALA A 1010 -20.13 -13.92 9.33
N SER A 1011 -20.77 -13.93 10.51
CA SER A 1011 -20.04 -14.15 11.76
C SER A 1011 -19.30 -15.50 11.75
N CYS A 1012 -19.84 -16.54 11.12
CA CYS A 1012 -19.24 -17.88 11.03
C CYS A 1012 -17.91 -18.00 10.27
N PHE A 1013 -17.48 -16.96 9.55
CA PHE A 1013 -16.24 -16.97 8.77
C PHE A 1013 -15.08 -16.32 9.52
N GLU A 1014 -13.95 -17.03 9.58
CA GLU A 1014 -12.67 -16.49 10.06
C GLU A 1014 -11.72 -16.22 8.87
N PRO A 1015 -11.18 -15.00 8.72
CA PRO A 1015 -10.28 -14.68 7.61
C PRO A 1015 -8.94 -15.41 7.76
N ILE A 1016 -8.45 -16.01 6.67
CA ILE A 1016 -7.10 -16.59 6.65
C ILE A 1016 -6.03 -15.48 6.61
N GLU A 1017 -6.28 -14.44 5.84
CA GLU A 1017 -5.39 -13.28 5.76
C GLU A 1017 -5.84 -12.18 6.75
N THR A 1018 -5.14 -12.10 7.88
CA THR A 1018 -5.45 -11.14 8.96
C THR A 1018 -4.65 -9.84 8.89
N ILE A 1019 -3.60 -9.77 8.06
CA ILE A 1019 -2.70 -8.62 7.97
C ILE A 1019 -3.07 -7.78 6.74
N SER A 1020 -3.43 -6.51 6.97
CA SER A 1020 -3.64 -5.53 5.90
C SER A 1020 -2.35 -5.19 5.15
N GLY A 1021 -2.46 -4.88 3.86
CA GLY A 1021 -1.31 -4.52 3.04
C GLY A 1021 -1.63 -4.35 1.55
N LEU A 1022 -0.61 -3.93 0.79
CA LEU A 1022 -0.68 -3.84 -0.67
C LEU A 1022 -0.67 -5.25 -1.29
N LYS A 1023 -1.54 -5.44 -2.27
CA LYS A 1023 -1.69 -6.67 -3.05
C LYS A 1023 -1.65 -6.35 -4.54
N TRP A 1024 -1.28 -7.34 -5.34
CA TRP A 1024 -1.33 -7.27 -6.78
C TRP A 1024 -2.01 -8.53 -7.31
N GLN A 1025 -3.16 -8.34 -7.98
CA GLN A 1025 -3.94 -9.42 -8.59
C GLN A 1025 -4.58 -8.87 -9.87
N ASN A 1026 -4.68 -9.70 -10.93
CA ASN A 1026 -5.30 -9.31 -12.21
C ASN A 1026 -4.77 -7.99 -12.80
N ALA A 1027 -3.45 -7.79 -12.75
CA ALA A 1027 -2.79 -6.58 -13.24
C ALA A 1027 -3.24 -5.26 -12.58
N THR A 1028 -3.89 -5.31 -11.42
CA THR A 1028 -4.22 -4.13 -10.61
C THR A 1028 -3.59 -4.22 -9.22
N TYR A 1029 -3.23 -3.06 -8.67
CA TYR A 1029 -2.72 -2.90 -7.31
C TYR A 1029 -3.85 -2.38 -6.42
N TYR A 1030 -3.94 -2.90 -5.21
CA TYR A 1030 -4.90 -2.41 -4.22
C TYR A 1030 -4.38 -2.58 -2.80
N TYR A 1031 -4.86 -1.74 -1.89
CA TYR A 1031 -4.65 -1.95 -0.46
C TYR A 1031 -5.81 -2.76 0.11
N GLN A 1032 -5.51 -3.92 0.68
CA GLN A 1032 -6.51 -4.77 1.35
C GLN A 1032 -6.47 -4.52 2.86
N SER A 1033 -7.64 -4.27 3.45
CA SER A 1033 -7.82 -4.17 4.89
C SER A 1033 -8.86 -5.17 5.39
N THR A 1034 -8.40 -6.21 6.07
CA THR A 1034 -9.25 -7.20 6.73
C THR A 1034 -9.66 -6.69 8.11
N LYS A 1035 -10.97 -6.46 8.31
CA LYS A 1035 -11.61 -6.16 9.61
C LYS A 1035 -12.41 -7.38 10.07
N ASP A 1036 -13.00 -7.35 11.26
CA ASP A 1036 -13.76 -8.52 11.77
C ASP A 1036 -15.05 -8.79 11.00
N ALA A 1037 -15.83 -7.75 10.71
CA ALA A 1037 -17.10 -7.88 9.99
C ALA A 1037 -17.02 -7.61 8.48
N SER A 1038 -15.84 -7.26 7.95
CA SER A 1038 -15.67 -6.95 6.52
C SER A 1038 -14.24 -7.10 6.00
N THR A 1039 -14.11 -7.25 4.69
CA THR A 1039 -12.84 -7.12 3.95
C THR A 1039 -12.96 -5.94 3.00
N ASN A 1040 -12.05 -4.98 3.11
CA ASN A 1040 -12.06 -3.75 2.31
C ASN A 1040 -10.89 -3.76 1.32
N PHE A 1041 -11.14 -3.26 0.11
CA PHE A 1041 -10.18 -3.13 -0.98
C PHE A 1041 -10.24 -1.68 -1.46
N PHE A 1042 -9.09 -1.01 -1.47
CA PHE A 1042 -8.95 0.37 -1.91
C PHE A 1042 -8.08 0.41 -3.16
N PHE A 1043 -8.64 0.92 -4.26
CA PHE A 1043 -7.98 1.07 -5.55
C PHE A 1043 -7.73 2.55 -5.84
N ASP A 1044 -6.46 2.94 -5.94
CA ASP A 1044 -6.11 4.31 -6.39
C ASP A 1044 -6.56 4.51 -7.83
N ASN A 1045 -6.39 3.48 -8.67
CA ASN A 1045 -6.84 3.45 -10.06
C ASN A 1045 -7.40 2.07 -10.40
N LEU A 1046 -8.65 2.05 -10.87
CA LEU A 1046 -9.32 0.87 -11.41
C LEU A 1046 -9.69 1.14 -12.88
N ARG A 1047 -8.90 0.58 -13.79
CA ARG A 1047 -9.11 0.72 -15.23
C ARG A 1047 -10.34 -0.02 -15.71
N LYS A 1048 -10.92 0.40 -16.84
CA LYS A 1048 -11.95 -0.32 -17.58
C LYS A 1048 -11.59 -1.80 -17.72
N GLY A 1049 -12.51 -2.70 -17.35
CA GLY A 1049 -12.28 -4.12 -17.46
C GLY A 1049 -13.17 -4.98 -16.57
N THR A 1050 -12.78 -6.25 -16.43
CA THR A 1050 -13.41 -7.20 -15.50
C THR A 1050 -12.32 -7.84 -14.66
N TYR A 1051 -12.50 -7.82 -13.35
CA TYR A 1051 -11.54 -8.27 -12.35
C TYR A 1051 -12.20 -9.32 -11.45
N VAL A 1052 -11.42 -10.31 -11.01
CA VAL A 1052 -11.88 -11.35 -10.09
C VAL A 1052 -10.99 -11.37 -8.86
N PHE A 1053 -11.49 -10.82 -7.76
CA PHE A 1053 -10.78 -10.82 -6.48
C PHE A 1053 -11.22 -12.02 -5.66
N GLU A 1054 -10.26 -12.74 -5.09
CA GLU A 1054 -10.53 -13.92 -4.29
C GLU A 1054 -9.80 -13.83 -2.96
N TYR A 1055 -10.50 -14.16 -1.88
CA TYR A 1055 -9.86 -14.31 -0.59
C TYR A 1055 -10.47 -15.48 0.18
N PRO A 1056 -9.63 -16.29 0.87
CA PRO A 1056 -10.12 -17.46 1.57
C PRO A 1056 -10.47 -17.15 3.04
N VAL A 1057 -11.46 -17.87 3.54
CA VAL A 1057 -11.93 -17.86 4.92
C VAL A 1057 -12.14 -19.31 5.41
N TYR A 1058 -12.03 -19.54 6.71
CA TYR A 1058 -12.45 -20.81 7.33
C TYR A 1058 -13.86 -20.69 7.90
N VAL A 1059 -14.63 -21.75 7.75
CA VAL A 1059 -15.94 -21.91 8.40
C VAL A 1059 -15.71 -22.44 9.82
N ASN A 1060 -16.05 -21.65 10.84
CA ASN A 1060 -15.70 -21.98 12.23
C ASN A 1060 -16.90 -22.52 13.05
N ARG A 1061 -18.15 -22.27 12.65
CA ARG A 1061 -19.32 -22.61 13.48
C ARG A 1061 -20.60 -22.86 12.71
N THR A 1062 -21.42 -23.78 13.23
CA THR A 1062 -22.71 -24.19 12.66
C THR A 1062 -23.78 -23.13 12.90
N GLY A 1063 -24.79 -23.06 12.04
CA GLY A 1063 -25.89 -22.11 12.18
C GLY A 1063 -26.35 -21.47 10.87
N GLU A 1064 -27.16 -20.43 11.00
CA GLU A 1064 -27.74 -19.65 9.91
C GLU A 1064 -27.36 -18.18 10.09
N TYR A 1065 -26.68 -17.63 9.09
CA TYR A 1065 -25.97 -16.36 9.20
C TYR A 1065 -26.28 -15.41 8.06
N SER A 1066 -26.57 -14.16 8.40
CA SER A 1066 -26.58 -13.06 7.44
C SER A 1066 -25.14 -12.71 7.03
N ASN A 1067 -24.84 -12.80 5.73
CA ASN A 1067 -23.53 -12.45 5.16
C ASN A 1067 -23.46 -11.02 4.61
N GLY A 1068 -24.58 -10.29 4.67
CA GLY A 1068 -24.70 -8.92 4.18
C GLY A 1068 -24.51 -8.80 2.66
N ILE A 1069 -24.05 -7.63 2.24
CA ILE A 1069 -23.80 -7.27 0.84
C ILE A 1069 -22.33 -6.99 0.58
N THR A 1070 -21.94 -7.02 -0.68
CA THR A 1070 -20.70 -6.40 -1.16
C THR A 1070 -21.05 -5.09 -1.85
N THR A 1071 -20.43 -3.99 -1.44
CA THR A 1071 -20.60 -2.66 -2.04
C THR A 1071 -19.34 -2.27 -2.79
N ILE A 1072 -19.49 -1.64 -3.95
CA ILE A 1072 -18.39 -1.01 -4.68
C ILE A 1072 -18.80 0.42 -5.05
N GLN A 1073 -17.92 1.39 -4.81
CA GLN A 1073 -18.20 2.80 -5.03
C GLN A 1073 -16.94 3.55 -5.48
N CYS A 1074 -17.09 4.47 -6.43
CA CYS A 1074 -16.09 5.50 -6.72
C CYS A 1074 -16.22 6.64 -5.71
N MET A 1075 -15.20 6.91 -4.89
CA MET A 1075 -15.28 7.95 -3.86
C MET A 1075 -15.16 9.36 -4.43
N TYR A 1076 -14.58 9.50 -5.63
CA TYR A 1076 -14.48 10.78 -6.35
C TYR A 1076 -15.79 11.13 -7.09
N ALA A 1077 -16.52 10.11 -7.55
CA ALA A 1077 -17.80 10.23 -8.23
C ALA A 1077 -18.81 9.26 -7.59
N PRO A 1078 -19.38 9.61 -6.42
CA PRO A 1078 -20.19 8.72 -5.59
C PRO A 1078 -21.45 8.22 -6.28
N GLU A 1079 -21.88 8.87 -7.38
CA GLU A 1079 -22.96 8.40 -8.24
C GLU A 1079 -22.68 7.03 -8.86
N PHE A 1080 -21.41 6.62 -8.99
CA PHE A 1080 -21.03 5.27 -9.40
C PHE A 1080 -20.90 4.37 -8.18
N VAL A 1081 -22.05 3.92 -7.69
CA VAL A 1081 -22.18 2.95 -6.61
C VAL A 1081 -23.02 1.76 -7.06
N SER A 1082 -22.62 0.56 -6.64
CA SER A 1082 -23.46 -0.62 -6.75
C SER A 1082 -23.20 -1.59 -5.61
N HIS A 1083 -24.09 -2.56 -5.46
CA HIS A 1083 -23.95 -3.60 -4.47
C HIS A 1083 -24.63 -4.90 -4.89
N THR A 1084 -24.20 -6.01 -4.29
CA THR A 1084 -24.86 -7.30 -4.45
C THR A 1084 -26.19 -7.35 -3.71
N ALA A 1085 -26.99 -8.37 -3.98
CA ALA A 1085 -28.07 -8.75 -3.08
C ALA A 1085 -27.51 -9.27 -1.75
N GLY A 1086 -28.35 -9.26 -0.71
CA GLY A 1086 -28.05 -9.94 0.55
C GLY A 1086 -27.94 -11.45 0.38
N ILE A 1087 -26.99 -12.07 1.08
CA ILE A 1087 -26.78 -13.53 1.05
C ILE A 1087 -26.95 -14.10 2.45
N LYS A 1088 -27.71 -15.19 2.59
CA LYS A 1088 -27.71 -16.05 3.78
C LYS A 1088 -26.74 -17.21 3.61
N VAL A 1089 -26.07 -17.56 4.70
CA VAL A 1089 -25.12 -18.67 4.75
C VAL A 1089 -25.60 -19.67 5.78
N VAL A 1090 -25.78 -20.92 5.37
CA VAL A 1090 -26.14 -22.03 6.24
C VAL A 1090 -24.93 -22.95 6.40
N VAL A 1091 -24.56 -23.21 7.65
CA VAL A 1091 -23.45 -24.10 8.03
C VAL A 1091 -24.01 -25.29 8.81
N LYS A 1092 -23.77 -26.49 8.30
CA LYS A 1092 -24.19 -27.75 8.91
C LYS A 1092 -23.18 -28.30 9.89
#